data_AF-A0A926I8Q7-F1
#
_entry.id   AF-A0A926I8Q7-F1
#
_cell.length_a   1.000
_cell.length_b   1.000
_cell.length_c   1.000
_cell.angle_alpha   90.00
_cell.angle_beta   90.00
_cell.angle_gamma   90.00
#
_symmetry.space_group_name_H-M   'P 1'
#
loop_
_entity.id
_entity.type
_entity.pdbx_description
1 polymer ?
#
loop_
_entity_poly.entity_id
_entity_poly.type
_entity_poly.pdbx_seq_one_letter_code
_entity_poly.pdbx_strand_id
1 'polypeptide(L)'
;MKKIISKVLAFVLVLSLIAPCMMFKVDAATVSGSGTEADPYIIKNEADFKILDQKQKYIYAELGNNIELTADGYTMNSFKGKLDGKGFTITNNKSGSLIKSFYGGELKNYTWELSEYSYMVEEQFRGSDYVYDGITAKGDISLTSSNNNEGPLLVYAGGNTTMKNVTIDMNLTSPTYNGLFIGYEPAKESNYVFENCKVKGTYVGDHIGILYGNGSMAQAGGSDYGLQHVLGVNGETATSEITVSNMDLSEAEIIGISSKPHLLCGISYKASDMETLENELAAKVTGYDKLVQAEKLDGYSFSLNDSGNLKINVSQANDKVGYFVVSAEVYSNVFFSSGKTNGTMKHSISEKIDVADGVDTYYSSLGKVKFYDGQNGEPGTAGLSGSLDTITVDGETYYTLTHRDDDMIYTFGQEAKVSNTSRVANMVKVSVYDKNNKLINIISSAVSEDFSLPSFDTQKASAGTDLSEINLSDGWSWVTPDTKVVSGGQIAFAKKGAEIAPVKIVGEIEVEGITLNAEKLNLEKGTEKTLTVKVTPDDATDKTVTWESADEKIAKVDKDGKVTGITNGITKVKAKAGNKEAECEVTVYEVTAEAPAVPDGTVEEVVSGMSKEAAEKAEEVLTSMVEKVIAGGAVSGIDKTSEKAIREAVEKGEIITTKITSEVLDKKPADFENITSAVEKLAAKYDVNFQIEQYLDLGVNLLIDGKKAGTITELDSPVEFTIAIPEEVQKVAKTYFIIRNHENTDGNIETSVISPKVNADGTLTFTTDRFSTYALAYTSEEIKENIDQSGSGWIDVDDIKDDTPGQNGNVSDKTDTGSSKTGDDSNIIVWAVLILAAGAGVVASGLYSRRKKV
;
A
#
# COMPACT_ATOMS: atom_id res chain seq x y z
N MET A 1 -17.19 -38.74 -5.32
CA MET A 1 -17.61 -37.47 -4.66
C MET A 1 -17.20 -37.33 -3.20
N LYS A 2 -17.14 -38.40 -2.38
CA LYS A 2 -16.56 -38.34 -1.02
C LYS A 2 -15.04 -38.08 -0.93
N LYS A 3 -14.29 -37.99 -2.05
CA LYS A 3 -12.86 -37.60 -2.11
C LYS A 3 -12.60 -36.17 -2.62
N ILE A 4 -13.63 -35.45 -3.06
CA ILE A 4 -13.50 -34.06 -3.56
C ILE A 4 -14.09 -33.09 -2.53
N ILE A 5 -15.18 -33.49 -1.86
CA ILE A 5 -15.76 -32.77 -0.72
C ILE A 5 -14.79 -32.70 0.49
N SER A 6 -13.88 -33.68 0.66
CA SER A 6 -12.85 -33.63 1.73
C SER A 6 -11.63 -32.73 1.40
N LYS A 7 -11.39 -32.39 0.13
CA LYS A 7 -10.32 -31.46 -0.26
C LYS A 7 -10.80 -30.01 -0.23
N VAL A 8 -12.08 -29.78 -0.54
CA VAL A 8 -12.68 -28.45 -0.51
C VAL A 8 -12.99 -28.00 0.92
N LEU A 9 -13.40 -28.91 1.83
CA LEU A 9 -13.61 -28.58 3.26
C LEU A 9 -12.29 -28.35 4.04
N ALA A 10 -11.16 -28.96 3.63
CA ALA A 10 -9.84 -28.66 4.23
C ALA A 10 -9.25 -27.35 3.70
N PHE A 11 -9.59 -26.97 2.46
CA PHE A 11 -9.18 -25.71 1.86
C PHE A 11 -9.93 -24.51 2.45
N VAL A 12 -11.21 -24.70 2.83
CA VAL A 12 -12.03 -23.67 3.48
C VAL A 12 -11.73 -23.49 4.99
N LEU A 13 -10.99 -24.41 5.62
CA LEU A 13 -10.62 -24.33 7.06
C LEU A 13 -9.15 -23.92 7.35
N VAL A 14 -8.26 -23.93 6.34
CA VAL A 14 -6.86 -23.47 6.48
C VAL A 14 -6.66 -22.04 5.99
N LEU A 15 -7.53 -21.55 5.10
CA LEU A 15 -7.55 -20.13 4.69
C LEU A 15 -8.04 -19.17 5.79
N SER A 16 -8.55 -19.67 6.93
CA SER A 16 -8.98 -18.85 8.06
C SER A 16 -8.00 -18.77 9.23
N LEU A 17 -6.74 -19.24 9.11
CA LEU A 17 -5.79 -19.17 10.25
C LEU A 17 -4.37 -18.66 9.97
N ILE A 18 -3.95 -18.35 8.73
CA ILE A 18 -2.62 -17.77 8.48
C ILE A 18 -2.67 -16.70 7.37
N ALA A 19 -3.02 -15.48 7.76
CA ALA A 19 -2.31 -14.30 7.26
C ALA A 19 -0.79 -14.46 7.53
N PRO A 20 0.14 -13.78 6.84
CA PRO A 20 0.22 -13.29 5.48
C PRO A 20 1.29 -14.07 4.67
N CYS A 21 1.13 -14.07 3.36
CA CYS A 21 2.17 -14.42 2.42
C CYS A 21 3.27 -13.35 2.42
N MET A 22 4.52 -13.82 2.28
CA MET A 22 5.69 -13.11 1.75
C MET A 22 6.44 -12.15 2.68
N MET A 23 7.34 -12.74 3.49
CA MET A 23 8.73 -12.28 3.49
C MET A 23 9.27 -12.34 2.05
N PHE A 24 9.52 -11.18 1.43
CA PHE A 24 10.50 -11.13 0.34
C PHE A 24 11.89 -11.33 0.96
N LYS A 25 12.51 -12.44 0.57
CA LYS A 25 13.90 -12.79 0.86
C LYS A 25 14.78 -11.82 0.07
N VAL A 26 15.56 -11.02 0.78
CA VAL A 26 16.58 -10.11 0.23
C VAL A 26 17.67 -10.95 -0.45
N ASP A 27 17.99 -10.64 -1.70
CA ASP A 27 19.09 -11.27 -2.44
C ASP A 27 20.42 -11.11 -1.68
N ALA A 28 21.14 -12.21 -1.50
CA ALA A 28 22.43 -12.22 -0.84
C ALA A 28 23.50 -11.58 -1.75
N ALA A 29 24.25 -10.62 -1.23
CA ALA A 29 25.41 -10.03 -1.92
C ALA A 29 26.36 -11.16 -2.36
N THR A 30 26.70 -11.20 -3.66
CA THR A 30 27.54 -12.25 -4.25
C THR A 30 29.02 -11.93 -4.02
N VAL A 31 29.42 -11.85 -2.74
CA VAL A 31 30.80 -11.61 -2.34
C VAL A 31 31.63 -12.87 -2.59
N SER A 32 32.79 -12.72 -3.24
CA SER A 32 33.72 -13.84 -3.48
C SER A 32 34.52 -14.20 -2.23
N GLY A 33 34.85 -15.47 -2.08
CA GLY A 33 35.55 -16.03 -0.93
C GLY A 33 34.59 -16.68 0.07
N SER A 34 35.13 -17.39 1.04
CA SER A 34 34.36 -18.11 2.07
C SER A 34 34.46 -17.49 3.46
N GLY A 35 35.29 -16.45 3.61
CA GLY A 35 35.49 -15.73 4.87
C GLY A 35 36.40 -16.46 5.85
N THR A 36 37.16 -17.45 5.36
CA THR A 36 38.19 -18.16 6.14
C THR A 36 39.54 -17.52 5.90
N GLU A 37 40.51 -17.76 6.77
CA GLU A 37 41.84 -17.15 6.64
C GLU A 37 42.54 -17.50 5.32
N ALA A 38 42.37 -18.74 4.85
CA ALA A 38 42.94 -19.19 3.58
C ALA A 38 42.17 -18.67 2.34
N ASP A 39 40.92 -18.22 2.54
CA ASP A 39 40.05 -17.74 1.47
C ASP A 39 39.13 -16.61 2.01
N PRO A 40 39.69 -15.40 2.23
CA PRO A 40 38.98 -14.27 2.80
C PRO A 40 37.86 -13.77 1.88
N TYR A 41 36.83 -13.14 2.47
CA TYR A 41 35.86 -12.41 1.67
C TYR A 41 36.52 -11.18 1.03
N ILE A 42 36.30 -10.96 -0.26
CA ILE A 42 36.83 -9.80 -0.98
C ILE A 42 35.74 -8.74 -1.12
N ILE A 43 35.88 -7.65 -0.36
CA ILE A 43 34.92 -6.55 -0.31
C ILE A 43 35.26 -5.53 -1.39
N LYS A 44 34.34 -5.31 -2.33
CA LYS A 44 34.60 -4.45 -3.50
C LYS A 44 33.72 -3.21 -3.55
N ASN A 45 32.62 -3.20 -2.81
CA ASN A 45 31.69 -2.09 -2.71
C ASN A 45 31.02 -2.07 -1.32
N GLU A 46 30.31 -0.99 -1.03
CA GLU A 46 29.67 -0.76 0.27
C GLU A 46 28.68 -1.86 0.69
N ALA A 47 27.87 -2.40 -0.23
CA ALA A 47 26.86 -3.40 0.12
C ALA A 47 27.48 -4.74 0.56
N ASP A 48 28.72 -5.03 0.12
CA ASP A 48 29.44 -6.25 0.49
C ASP A 48 29.74 -6.30 1.99
N PHE A 49 29.88 -5.15 2.67
CA PHE A 49 30.12 -5.11 4.12
C PHE A 49 29.02 -5.80 4.92
N LYS A 50 27.81 -5.91 4.38
CA LYS A 50 26.71 -6.65 5.00
C LYS A 50 27.04 -8.11 5.30
N ILE A 51 27.91 -8.74 4.48
CA ILE A 51 28.29 -10.14 4.75
C ILE A 51 29.16 -10.27 6.00
N LEU A 52 29.87 -9.21 6.38
CA LEU A 52 30.75 -9.18 7.55
C LEU A 52 29.99 -8.92 8.86
N ASP A 53 28.73 -8.50 8.79
CA ASP A 53 27.90 -8.16 9.95
C ASP A 53 27.41 -9.41 10.71
N GLN A 54 28.35 -10.14 11.31
CA GLN A 54 28.11 -11.42 11.97
C GLN A 54 28.88 -11.52 13.30
N LYS A 55 28.23 -11.09 14.39
CA LYS A 55 28.77 -11.11 15.77
C LYS A 55 29.49 -12.40 16.20
N GLN A 56 28.98 -13.58 15.82
CA GLN A 56 29.40 -14.87 16.42
C GLN A 56 30.45 -15.63 15.59
N LYS A 57 30.81 -15.15 14.40
CA LYS A 57 31.74 -15.84 13.52
C LYS A 57 32.98 -14.96 13.34
N TYR A 58 34.16 -15.53 13.59
CA TYR A 58 35.40 -14.84 13.25
C TYR A 58 35.58 -14.88 11.73
N ILE A 59 35.54 -13.72 11.09
CA ILE A 59 35.56 -13.60 9.63
C ILE A 59 36.87 -12.96 9.17
N TYR A 60 37.44 -13.50 8.10
CA TYR A 60 38.57 -12.90 7.41
C TYR A 60 38.07 -12.22 6.14
N ALA A 61 38.40 -10.94 6.01
CA ALA A 61 38.01 -10.13 4.87
C ALA A 61 39.16 -9.24 4.42
N GLU A 62 39.18 -8.98 3.11
CA GLU A 62 40.13 -8.08 2.49
C GLU A 62 39.41 -7.08 1.60
N LEU A 63 39.88 -5.83 1.58
CA LEU A 63 39.39 -4.87 0.61
C LEU A 63 39.98 -5.18 -0.76
N GLY A 64 39.12 -5.20 -1.78
CA GLY A 64 39.50 -5.39 -3.17
C GLY A 64 39.60 -4.08 -3.96
N ASN A 65 39.03 -2.99 -3.46
CA ASN A 65 38.97 -1.66 -4.09
C ASN A 65 38.88 -0.56 -3.01
N ASN A 66 39.02 0.70 -3.43
CA ASN A 66 38.53 1.83 -2.63
C ASN A 66 37.00 1.77 -2.53
N ILE A 67 36.47 2.08 -1.35
CA ILE A 67 35.03 2.04 -1.09
C ILE A 67 34.56 3.39 -0.62
N GLU A 68 33.48 3.88 -1.21
CA GLU A 68 32.80 5.09 -0.77
C GLU A 68 31.50 4.70 -0.06
N LEU A 69 31.32 5.18 1.17
CA LEU A 69 30.10 5.01 1.94
C LEU A 69 29.20 6.21 1.69
N THR A 70 28.00 5.94 1.18
CA THR A 70 27.00 6.96 0.88
C THR A 70 26.29 7.45 2.15
N ALA A 71 25.49 8.53 2.09
CA ALA A 71 24.85 9.14 3.27
C ALA A 71 23.94 8.17 4.06
N ASP A 72 23.25 7.25 3.38
CA ASP A 72 22.47 6.14 3.98
C ASP A 72 23.28 4.83 4.06
N GLY A 73 24.61 4.98 4.04
CA GLY A 73 25.57 3.93 3.84
C GLY A 73 25.60 2.85 4.91
N TYR A 74 26.05 1.66 4.54
CA TYR A 74 25.96 0.48 5.38
C TYR A 74 26.85 0.59 6.64
N THR A 75 26.26 0.41 7.82
CA THR A 75 27.00 0.23 9.08
C THR A 75 27.02 -1.26 9.42
N MET A 76 28.21 -1.82 9.64
CA MET A 76 28.32 -3.15 10.23
C MET A 76 27.91 -3.06 11.70
N ASN A 77 26.74 -3.60 12.04
CA ASN A 77 26.24 -3.56 13.41
C ASN A 77 27.10 -4.38 14.35
N SER A 78 27.66 -5.48 13.85
CA SER A 78 28.49 -6.40 14.62
C SER A 78 29.58 -7.02 13.75
N PHE A 79 30.83 -6.79 14.10
CA PHE A 79 31.96 -7.43 13.42
C PHE A 79 32.82 -8.17 14.44
N LYS A 80 33.28 -9.37 14.07
CA LYS A 80 34.33 -10.10 14.79
C LYS A 80 35.23 -10.73 13.74
N GLY A 81 36.49 -10.37 13.71
CA GLY A 81 37.32 -10.83 12.61
C GLY A 81 38.48 -9.93 12.25
N LYS A 82 39.08 -10.27 11.12
CA LYS A 82 40.16 -9.52 10.52
C LYS A 82 39.66 -8.84 9.23
N LEU A 83 39.85 -7.53 9.15
CA LEU A 83 39.68 -6.77 7.91
C LEU A 83 41.04 -6.17 7.54
N ASP A 84 41.66 -6.73 6.50
CA ASP A 84 42.90 -6.21 5.93
C ASP A 84 42.57 -5.38 4.68
N GLY A 85 42.78 -4.08 4.78
CA GLY A 85 42.41 -3.17 3.71
C GLY A 85 43.40 -3.11 2.55
N LYS A 86 44.54 -3.83 2.63
CA LYS A 86 45.54 -3.93 1.55
C LYS A 86 46.07 -2.59 1.01
N GLY A 87 45.91 -1.51 1.77
CA GLY A 87 46.30 -0.14 1.41
C GLY A 87 45.22 0.67 0.71
N PHE A 88 44.02 0.12 0.50
CA PHE A 88 42.89 0.84 -0.08
C PHE A 88 42.29 1.86 0.89
N THR A 89 41.48 2.77 0.36
CA THR A 89 40.77 3.80 1.12
C THR A 89 39.31 3.44 1.27
N ILE A 90 38.78 3.59 2.48
CA ILE A 90 37.34 3.70 2.70
C ILE A 90 37.05 5.18 2.96
N THR A 91 36.35 5.82 2.03
CA THR A 91 35.89 7.20 2.14
C THR A 91 34.48 7.19 2.69
N ASN A 92 34.26 7.89 3.79
CA ASN A 92 32.99 7.92 4.48
C ASN A 92 32.35 9.30 4.41
N ASN A 93 31.17 9.35 3.78
CA ASN A 93 30.36 10.55 3.61
C ASN A 93 29.04 10.49 4.41
N LYS A 94 28.94 9.59 5.39
CA LYS A 94 27.79 9.52 6.32
C LYS A 94 28.18 9.85 7.75
N SER A 95 27.16 10.19 8.54
CA SER A 95 27.29 10.19 9.99
C SER A 95 27.33 8.75 10.55
N GLY A 96 27.87 8.61 11.77
CA GLY A 96 27.88 7.34 12.49
C GLY A 96 29.20 6.59 12.36
N SER A 97 29.16 5.26 12.22
CA SER A 97 30.35 4.40 12.20
C SER A 97 30.42 3.44 11.02
N LEU A 98 31.62 2.97 10.67
CA LEU A 98 31.77 1.79 9.79
C LEU A 98 31.38 0.52 10.56
N ILE A 99 31.92 0.35 11.77
CA ILE A 99 31.63 -0.75 12.67
C ILE A 99 31.02 -0.18 13.95
N LYS A 100 29.78 -0.56 14.23
CA LYS A 100 29.12 -0.17 15.48
C LYS A 100 29.66 -0.97 16.67
N SER A 101 29.62 -2.30 16.59
CA SER A 101 30.11 -3.15 17.68
C SER A 101 31.20 -4.10 17.18
N PHE A 102 32.45 -3.84 17.57
CA PHE A 102 33.58 -4.71 17.29
C PHE A 102 33.79 -5.68 18.45
N TYR A 103 33.75 -6.99 18.18
CA TYR A 103 33.80 -8.06 19.18
C TYR A 103 35.16 -8.80 19.24
N GLY A 104 36.19 -8.21 18.65
CA GLY A 104 37.56 -8.66 18.72
C GLY A 104 38.13 -9.03 17.36
N GLY A 105 39.43 -8.80 17.20
CA GLY A 105 40.17 -9.08 15.98
C GLY A 105 41.02 -7.91 15.52
N GLU A 106 41.29 -7.84 14.21
CA GLU A 106 42.31 -6.96 13.65
C GLU A 106 41.76 -6.11 12.49
N LEU A 107 41.95 -4.79 12.57
CA LEU A 107 41.73 -3.87 11.46
C LEU A 107 43.09 -3.35 11.01
N LYS A 108 43.47 -3.59 9.76
CA LYS A 108 44.82 -3.22 9.33
C LYS A 108 44.91 -2.73 7.90
N ASN A 109 45.94 -1.92 7.63
CA ASN A 109 46.38 -1.49 6.31
C ASN A 109 45.28 -0.82 5.46
N TYR A 110 44.62 0.23 5.94
CA TYR A 110 43.81 1.08 5.06
C TYR A 110 43.77 2.53 5.52
N THR A 111 43.38 3.38 4.57
CA THR A 111 43.02 4.76 4.86
C THR A 111 41.52 4.86 5.15
N TRP A 112 41.20 5.52 6.23
CA TRP A 112 39.85 5.91 6.60
C TRP A 112 39.70 7.40 6.35
N GLU A 113 39.03 7.75 5.26
CA GLU A 113 38.88 9.14 4.83
C GLU A 113 37.49 9.63 5.16
N LEU A 114 37.39 10.83 5.70
CA LEU A 114 36.18 11.41 6.26
C LEU A 114 35.89 12.72 5.53
N SER A 115 34.71 12.81 4.90
CA SER A 115 34.17 14.08 4.38
C SER A 115 33.12 14.69 5.31
N GLU A 116 32.52 13.86 6.16
CA GLU A 116 31.69 14.26 7.30
C GLU A 116 32.23 13.61 8.58
N TYR A 117 31.76 14.09 9.73
CA TYR A 117 32.24 13.51 10.98
C TYR A 117 31.68 12.12 11.25
N SER A 118 32.60 11.16 11.35
CA SER A 118 32.29 9.76 11.59
C SER A 118 33.47 9.07 12.27
N TYR A 119 33.18 7.91 12.85
CA TYR A 119 34.14 7.08 13.53
C TYR A 119 34.34 5.77 12.76
N MET A 120 35.54 5.21 12.77
CA MET A 120 35.72 3.88 12.19
C MET A 120 35.02 2.79 13.02
N VAL A 121 35.22 2.84 14.34
CA VAL A 121 34.63 1.91 15.30
C VAL A 121 33.95 2.69 16.42
N GLU A 122 32.70 2.35 16.71
CA GLU A 122 31.96 2.98 17.79
C GLU A 122 32.26 2.29 19.12
N GLU A 123 32.07 0.98 19.25
CA GLU A 123 32.20 0.27 20.52
C GLU A 123 33.01 -1.02 20.45
N GLN A 124 33.77 -1.26 21.52
CA GLN A 124 34.47 -2.50 21.82
C GLN A 124 34.07 -3.04 23.20
N PHE A 125 34.30 -4.32 23.43
CA PHE A 125 33.88 -5.03 24.65
C PHE A 125 35.05 -5.68 25.40
N ARG A 126 34.90 -5.78 26.72
CA ARG A 126 35.89 -6.37 27.64
C ARG A 126 36.23 -7.81 27.35
N GLY A 127 37.41 -8.21 27.83
CA GLY A 127 37.89 -9.58 27.76
C GLY A 127 38.22 -10.04 26.34
N SER A 128 38.35 -9.11 25.40
CA SER A 128 38.74 -9.36 24.01
C SER A 128 39.88 -8.44 23.61
N ASP A 129 40.63 -8.87 22.59
CA ASP A 129 41.78 -8.15 22.05
C ASP A 129 41.43 -7.50 20.70
N TYR A 130 41.87 -6.25 20.55
CA TYR A 130 41.61 -5.41 19.39
C TYR A 130 42.93 -4.84 18.88
N VAL A 131 43.23 -5.07 17.61
CA VAL A 131 44.47 -4.59 16.99
C VAL A 131 44.16 -3.69 15.82
N TYR A 132 44.73 -2.48 15.84
CA TYR A 132 44.75 -1.53 14.73
C TYR A 132 46.19 -1.42 14.27
N ASP A 133 46.48 -1.83 13.04
CA ASP A 133 47.86 -1.83 12.52
C ASP A 133 47.94 -1.19 11.14
N GLY A 134 48.72 -0.10 11.01
CA GLY A 134 48.90 0.57 9.71
C GLY A 134 47.64 1.27 9.21
N ILE A 135 46.85 1.85 10.11
CA ILE A 135 45.65 2.62 9.79
C ILE A 135 45.98 4.10 9.65
N THR A 136 45.45 4.76 8.62
CA THR A 136 45.54 6.23 8.48
C THR A 136 44.15 6.86 8.45
N ALA A 137 43.81 7.71 9.41
CA ALA A 137 42.59 8.52 9.36
C ALA A 137 42.87 9.86 8.69
N LYS A 138 42.04 10.29 7.73
CA LYS A 138 42.16 11.57 7.02
C LYS A 138 40.83 12.29 6.87
N GLY A 139 40.87 13.62 6.77
CA GLY A 139 39.68 14.42 6.50
C GLY A 139 39.80 15.86 6.97
N ASP A 140 38.95 16.72 6.40
CA ASP A 140 38.78 18.11 6.79
C ASP A 140 37.39 18.28 7.41
N ILE A 141 37.33 18.31 8.74
CA ILE A 141 36.09 18.19 9.49
C ILE A 141 35.86 19.43 10.35
N SER A 142 34.65 19.97 10.30
CA SER A 142 34.18 20.99 11.22
C SER A 142 32.95 20.50 11.98
N LEU A 143 33.10 20.37 13.29
CA LEU A 143 32.04 19.99 14.21
C LEU A 143 31.31 21.22 14.72
N THR A 144 30.05 21.01 15.08
CA THR A 144 29.15 22.10 15.48
C THR A 144 28.33 21.77 16.74
N SER A 145 28.19 20.51 17.14
CA SER A 145 27.49 20.11 18.38
C SER A 145 28.44 19.96 19.54
N SER A 146 27.82 19.92 20.72
CA SER A 146 28.48 19.82 22.01
C SER A 146 28.93 18.40 22.42
N ASN A 147 29.00 17.43 21.49
CA ASN A 147 29.35 16.05 21.86
C ASN A 147 30.80 15.97 22.33
N ASN A 148 31.02 15.26 23.44
CA ASN A 148 32.29 15.17 24.14
C ASN A 148 32.94 13.78 24.03
N ASN A 149 32.35 12.86 23.27
CA ASN A 149 32.85 11.50 23.07
C ASN A 149 33.19 11.29 21.60
N GLU A 150 34.17 12.06 21.15
CA GLU A 150 34.42 12.29 19.74
C GLU A 150 35.85 11.80 19.43
N GLY A 151 36.02 10.77 18.59
CA GLY A 151 37.33 10.38 18.07
C GLY A 151 37.28 9.62 16.73
N PRO A 152 37.97 10.10 15.68
CA PRO A 152 37.76 9.66 14.28
C PRO A 152 38.03 8.17 14.03
N LEU A 153 38.78 7.51 14.92
CA LEU A 153 39.03 6.08 14.86
C LEU A 153 38.11 5.26 15.76
N LEU A 154 38.17 5.49 17.07
CA LEU A 154 37.47 4.67 18.05
C LEU A 154 36.76 5.56 19.06
N VAL A 155 35.50 5.27 19.37
CA VAL A 155 34.78 6.00 20.43
C VAL A 155 34.96 5.33 21.78
N TYR A 156 34.45 4.10 21.96
CA TYR A 156 34.44 3.38 23.25
C TYR A 156 35.37 2.15 23.24
N ALA A 157 36.55 2.30 23.84
CA ALA A 157 37.57 1.26 23.88
C ALA A 157 37.39 0.33 25.10
N GLY A 158 36.42 -0.57 25.02
CA GLY A 158 36.04 -1.44 26.14
C GLY A 158 36.93 -2.65 26.39
N GLY A 159 38.00 -2.91 25.64
CA GLY A 159 38.88 -4.07 25.88
C GLY A 159 40.34 -3.80 25.55
N ASN A 160 41.17 -4.85 25.55
CA ASN A 160 42.61 -4.69 25.31
C ASN A 160 42.84 -4.17 23.90
N THR A 161 43.33 -2.94 23.77
CA THR A 161 43.44 -2.26 22.48
C THR A 161 44.88 -1.92 22.18
N THR A 162 45.39 -2.44 21.06
CA THR A 162 46.72 -2.14 20.55
C THR A 162 46.59 -1.36 19.26
N MET A 163 47.16 -0.15 19.24
CA MET A 163 47.31 0.70 18.06
C MET A 163 48.78 0.76 17.67
N LYS A 164 49.11 0.15 16.53
CA LYS A 164 50.46 0.08 15.98
C LYS A 164 50.50 0.81 14.64
N ASN A 165 51.49 1.69 14.45
CA ASN A 165 51.67 2.41 13.18
C ASN A 165 50.41 3.17 12.72
N VAL A 166 49.64 3.74 13.66
CA VAL A 166 48.40 4.45 13.34
C VAL A 166 48.68 5.94 13.17
N THR A 167 48.20 6.52 12.06
CA THR A 167 48.35 7.95 11.75
C THR A 167 47.00 8.65 11.72
N ILE A 168 46.86 9.76 12.45
CA ILE A 168 45.76 10.72 12.27
C ILE A 168 46.31 11.89 11.45
N ASP A 169 45.78 12.12 10.24
CA ASP A 169 46.22 13.16 9.30
C ASP A 169 45.01 13.99 8.85
N MET A 170 44.55 14.89 9.71
CA MET A 170 43.26 15.57 9.56
C MET A 170 43.34 17.04 9.93
N ASN A 171 42.48 17.86 9.32
CA ASN A 171 42.14 19.16 9.89
C ASN A 171 40.81 19.04 10.61
N LEU A 172 40.82 19.15 11.93
CA LEU A 172 39.61 19.05 12.74
C LEU A 172 39.38 20.36 13.48
N THR A 173 38.22 20.95 13.24
CA THR A 173 37.72 22.06 14.03
C THR A 173 36.55 21.57 14.86
N SER A 174 36.62 21.66 16.19
CA SER A 174 35.51 21.26 17.05
C SER A 174 35.25 22.24 18.19
N PRO A 175 34.00 22.65 18.45
CA PRO A 175 33.68 23.50 19.60
C PRO A 175 33.73 22.74 20.93
N THR A 176 34.15 21.47 20.96
CA THR A 176 34.09 20.60 22.15
C THR A 176 35.33 19.75 22.39
N TYR A 177 35.23 18.96 23.45
CA TYR A 177 36.23 18.03 23.95
C TYR A 177 36.37 16.83 23.01
N ASN A 178 37.58 16.57 22.53
CA ASN A 178 37.82 15.59 21.47
C ASN A 178 39.06 14.74 21.76
N GLY A 179 38.98 13.45 21.44
CA GLY A 179 40.08 12.50 21.46
C GLY A 179 40.56 12.19 20.05
N LEU A 180 41.85 12.32 19.74
CA LEU A 180 42.30 12.10 18.35
C LEU A 180 42.36 10.61 17.98
N PHE A 181 42.72 9.74 18.93
CA PHE A 181 42.71 8.29 18.71
C PHE A 181 41.47 7.63 19.30
N ILE A 182 41.15 7.92 20.56
CA ILE A 182 40.01 7.34 21.27
C ILE A 182 39.13 8.45 21.85
N GLY A 183 37.85 8.45 21.48
CA GLY A 183 36.91 9.50 21.88
C GLY A 183 36.54 9.47 23.37
N TYR A 184 36.52 8.30 24.00
CA TYR A 184 36.04 8.11 25.38
C TYR A 184 37.07 7.49 26.32
N GLU A 185 36.85 7.59 27.63
CA GLU A 185 37.77 7.14 28.69
C GLU A 185 38.12 5.64 28.69
N PRO A 186 39.28 5.27 29.28
CA PRO A 186 39.68 3.89 29.51
C PRO A 186 38.65 3.09 30.31
N ALA A 187 38.46 1.83 29.94
CA ALA A 187 37.62 0.86 30.63
C ALA A 187 38.41 0.13 31.71
N LYS A 188 37.75 -0.31 32.79
CA LYS A 188 38.37 -1.20 33.78
C LYS A 188 38.82 -2.52 33.15
N GLU A 189 39.81 -3.15 33.79
CA GLU A 189 40.36 -4.46 33.40
C GLU A 189 40.77 -4.54 31.90
N SER A 190 41.25 -3.44 31.33
CA SER A 190 41.58 -3.33 29.90
C SER A 190 42.90 -2.59 29.69
N ASN A 191 43.77 -3.09 28.82
CA ASN A 191 45.09 -2.50 28.59
C ASN A 191 45.22 -1.85 27.21
N TYR A 192 45.95 -0.74 27.15
CA TYR A 192 46.03 0.11 25.96
C TYR A 192 47.48 0.37 25.56
N VAL A 193 47.80 0.07 24.30
CA VAL A 193 49.16 0.18 23.77
C VAL A 193 49.15 1.04 22.51
N PHE A 194 49.97 2.10 22.50
CA PHE A 194 50.20 2.97 21.35
C PHE A 194 51.68 2.88 20.96
N GLU A 195 51.95 2.30 19.80
CA GLU A 195 53.31 2.05 19.31
C GLU A 195 53.50 2.64 17.92
N ASN A 196 54.45 3.58 17.79
CA ASN A 196 54.80 4.25 16.52
C ASN A 196 53.61 5.00 15.88
N CYS A 197 52.79 5.66 16.68
CA CYS A 197 51.64 6.44 16.20
C CYS A 197 52.01 7.89 15.87
N LYS A 198 51.29 8.52 14.94
CA LYS A 198 51.58 9.89 14.46
C LYS A 198 50.31 10.75 14.32
N VAL A 199 50.44 12.05 14.56
CA VAL A 199 49.39 13.05 14.30
C VAL A 199 49.91 14.14 13.37
N LYS A 200 49.10 14.53 12.38
CA LYS A 200 49.38 15.54 11.36
C LYS A 200 48.13 16.39 11.09
N GLY A 201 48.34 17.65 10.73
CA GLY A 201 47.27 18.57 10.38
C GLY A 201 46.89 19.52 11.52
N THR A 202 45.85 20.32 11.30
CA THR A 202 45.45 21.40 12.21
C THR A 202 44.22 21.00 13.01
N TYR A 203 44.37 21.00 14.34
CA TYR A 203 43.31 20.66 15.28
C TYR A 203 43.00 21.88 16.12
N VAL A 204 41.81 22.45 15.95
CA VAL A 204 41.34 23.60 16.72
C VAL A 204 40.09 23.20 17.48
N GLY A 205 40.13 23.22 18.79
CA GLY A 205 38.92 22.92 19.54
C GLY A 205 38.98 23.23 21.01
N ASP A 206 37.86 23.04 21.72
CA ASP A 206 37.71 23.59 23.06
C ASP A 206 38.70 22.99 24.06
N HIS A 207 38.78 21.66 24.08
CA HIS A 207 39.69 20.88 24.92
C HIS A 207 40.12 19.62 24.15
N ILE A 208 41.40 19.48 23.84
CA ILE A 208 41.85 18.38 22.98
C ILE A 208 42.70 17.39 23.78
N GLY A 209 42.31 16.12 23.69
CA GLY A 209 43.05 14.96 24.15
C GLY A 209 43.69 14.22 22.99
N ILE A 210 44.99 13.98 23.03
CA ILE A 210 45.66 13.26 21.94
C ILE A 210 45.24 11.79 21.95
N LEU A 211 45.44 11.08 23.06
CA LEU A 211 45.11 9.66 23.16
C LEU A 211 43.63 9.45 23.45
N TYR A 212 43.11 10.22 24.41
CA TYR A 212 41.76 10.07 24.96
C TYR A 212 41.08 11.43 25.12
N GLY A 213 39.82 11.53 24.68
CA GLY A 213 39.04 12.76 24.72
C GLY A 213 38.40 13.09 26.07
N ASN A 214 37.77 12.11 26.73
CA ASN A 214 36.92 12.34 27.91
C ASN A 214 37.33 11.50 29.12
N GLY A 215 38.47 11.83 29.74
CA GLY A 215 38.94 11.20 30.98
C GLY A 215 38.22 11.77 32.20
N SER A 216 37.25 11.03 32.75
CA SER A 216 36.59 11.36 34.02
C SER A 216 37.06 10.43 35.15
N MET A 217 36.88 10.90 36.38
CA MET A 217 37.19 10.16 37.59
C MET A 217 35.87 9.86 38.29
N ALA A 218 35.45 8.60 38.30
CA ALA A 218 34.20 8.25 38.95
C ALA A 218 34.35 8.12 40.47
N GLN A 219 33.22 8.25 41.18
CA GLN A 219 33.17 7.99 42.62
C GLN A 219 33.29 6.47 42.88
N ALA A 220 33.83 6.11 44.05
CA ALA A 220 34.11 4.71 44.42
C ALA A 220 32.89 3.80 44.25
N GLY A 221 33.09 2.63 43.61
CA GLY A 221 32.04 1.68 43.24
C GLY A 221 31.13 2.13 42.09
N GLY A 222 31.51 3.16 41.34
CA GLY A 222 30.57 3.93 40.51
C GLY A 222 31.02 4.27 39.08
N SER A 223 31.75 3.41 38.37
CA SER A 223 31.60 3.23 36.92
C SER A 223 32.64 2.23 36.41
N ASP A 224 32.28 1.60 35.30
CA ASP A 224 33.13 0.66 34.61
C ASP A 224 34.18 1.35 33.73
N TYR A 225 34.14 2.68 33.62
CA TYR A 225 35.03 3.49 32.78
C TYR A 225 35.60 4.66 33.58
N GLY A 226 36.79 5.14 33.20
CA GLY A 226 37.43 6.28 33.83
C GLY A 226 38.89 6.03 34.17
N LEU A 227 39.60 7.14 34.39
CA LEU A 227 41.05 7.14 34.59
C LEU A 227 41.45 6.48 35.93
N GLN A 228 40.54 6.34 36.89
CA GLN A 228 40.78 5.62 38.15
C GLN A 228 41.26 4.19 37.93
N HIS A 229 40.84 3.56 36.83
CA HIS A 229 41.23 2.19 36.50
C HIS A 229 42.68 2.09 36.04
N VAL A 230 43.27 3.18 35.55
CA VAL A 230 44.69 3.23 35.16
C VAL A 230 45.57 3.71 36.31
N LEU A 231 45.06 4.56 37.19
CA LEU A 231 45.86 5.24 38.23
C LEU A 231 45.75 4.60 39.61
N GLY A 232 44.65 3.88 39.89
CA GLY A 232 44.40 3.27 41.20
C GLY A 232 44.26 4.29 42.33
N VAL A 233 43.36 5.27 42.15
CA VAL A 233 43.17 6.39 43.07
C VAL A 233 41.76 6.42 43.66
N ASN A 234 41.54 7.22 44.72
CA ASN A 234 40.26 7.34 45.45
C ASN A 234 39.71 6.03 46.04
N GLY A 235 40.61 5.12 46.43
CA GLY A 235 40.24 3.84 47.04
C GLY A 235 39.92 2.72 46.04
N GLU A 236 39.99 3.01 44.74
CA GLU A 236 39.95 2.02 43.68
C GLU A 236 41.35 1.47 43.38
N THR A 237 41.44 0.20 42.97
CA THR A 237 42.72 -0.40 42.57
C THR A 237 42.90 -0.20 41.06
N ALA A 238 44.13 0.12 40.61
CA ALA A 238 44.42 0.15 39.19
C ALA A 238 44.21 -1.26 38.61
N THR A 239 43.41 -1.36 37.57
CA THR A 239 43.08 -2.62 36.87
C THR A 239 43.50 -2.58 35.40
N SER A 240 44.06 -1.47 34.92
CA SER A 240 44.29 -1.16 33.50
C SER A 240 45.60 -0.42 33.34
N GLU A 241 46.27 -0.56 32.18
CA GLU A 241 47.55 0.10 31.90
C GLU A 241 47.54 0.81 30.55
N ILE A 242 48.25 1.94 30.46
CA ILE A 242 48.49 2.67 29.20
C ILE A 242 50.00 2.68 28.92
N THR A 243 50.39 2.18 27.76
CA THR A 243 51.77 2.23 27.28
C THR A 243 51.87 2.99 25.97
N VAL A 244 52.70 4.03 25.94
CA VAL A 244 53.01 4.80 24.73
C VAL A 244 54.48 4.63 24.38
N SER A 245 54.79 4.47 23.10
CA SER A 245 56.15 4.46 22.58
C SER A 245 56.21 5.08 21.18
N ASN A 246 57.18 5.98 20.98
CA ASN A 246 57.45 6.66 19.71
C ASN A 246 56.23 7.38 19.09
N MET A 247 55.53 8.20 19.89
CA MET A 247 54.44 9.03 19.37
C MET A 247 54.98 10.34 18.77
N ASP A 248 54.57 10.69 17.56
CA ASP A 248 55.04 11.88 16.82
C ASP A 248 53.92 12.89 16.55
N LEU A 249 54.06 14.10 17.11
CA LEU A 249 53.16 15.26 16.93
C LEU A 249 53.85 16.42 16.20
N SER A 250 55.05 16.22 15.64
CA SER A 250 55.87 17.31 15.09
C SER A 250 55.22 18.04 13.90
N GLU A 251 54.32 17.37 13.18
CA GLU A 251 53.58 17.89 12.03
C GLU A 251 52.12 18.27 12.38
N ALA A 252 51.76 18.25 13.66
CA ALA A 252 50.45 18.69 14.12
C ALA A 252 50.52 20.14 14.64
N GLU A 253 49.48 20.93 14.34
CA GLU A 253 49.22 22.20 15.02
C GLU A 253 47.93 22.03 15.84
N ILE A 254 48.07 21.98 17.17
CA ILE A 254 46.96 21.63 18.06
C ILE A 254 46.70 22.81 18.99
N ILE A 255 45.56 23.47 18.77
CA ILE A 255 45.18 24.71 19.41
C ILE A 255 43.91 24.49 20.21
N GLY A 256 44.01 24.65 21.53
CA GLY A 256 42.86 24.62 22.42
C GLY A 256 42.23 26.01 22.58
N ILE A 257 40.90 26.14 22.46
CA ILE A 257 40.20 27.43 22.51
C ILE A 257 40.03 27.89 23.96
N SER A 258 39.47 27.06 24.83
CA SER A 258 39.27 27.43 26.24
C SER A 258 40.36 26.91 27.17
N SER A 259 41.08 25.86 26.78
CA SER A 259 42.16 25.27 27.58
C SER A 259 43.37 24.89 26.73
N LYS A 260 44.48 24.53 27.36
CA LYS A 260 45.64 23.95 26.65
C LYS A 260 45.38 22.46 26.35
N PRO A 261 45.70 21.93 25.16
CA PRO A 261 45.60 20.50 24.87
C PRO A 261 46.51 19.61 25.74
N HIS A 262 46.12 18.34 25.91
CA HIS A 262 46.78 17.31 26.72
C HIS A 262 46.84 15.95 26.01
N LEU A 263 47.72 15.03 26.41
CA LEU A 263 47.72 13.63 25.93
C LEU A 263 46.51 12.86 26.46
N LEU A 264 46.19 13.05 27.74
CA LEU A 264 44.96 12.58 28.38
C LEU A 264 44.09 13.80 28.71
N CYS A 265 43.04 14.04 27.93
CA CYS A 265 42.12 15.15 28.24
C CYS A 265 41.20 14.77 29.41
N GLY A 266 40.94 15.74 30.31
CA GLY A 266 40.19 15.51 31.53
C GLY A 266 39.32 16.68 31.95
N ILE A 267 38.02 16.42 32.15
CA ILE A 267 37.02 17.47 32.40
C ILE A 267 36.60 17.59 33.87
N SER A 268 37.01 16.66 34.74
CA SER A 268 36.44 16.56 36.10
C SER A 268 37.45 16.25 37.20
N TYR A 269 38.75 16.51 36.98
CA TYR A 269 39.78 16.30 37.99
C TYR A 269 40.83 17.43 37.97
N LYS A 270 41.67 17.49 39.01
CA LYS A 270 42.76 18.47 39.09
C LYS A 270 43.97 17.96 38.33
N ALA A 271 44.50 18.76 37.42
CA ALA A 271 45.67 18.39 36.60
C ALA A 271 46.88 17.88 37.42
N SER A 272 47.07 18.37 38.64
CA SER A 272 48.12 17.90 39.57
C SER A 272 48.04 16.41 39.91
N ASP A 273 46.83 15.83 39.88
CA ASP A 273 46.61 14.43 40.22
C ASP A 273 47.04 13.49 39.07
N MET A 274 47.25 14.04 37.87
CA MET A 274 47.67 13.35 36.64
C MET A 274 49.04 13.75 36.14
N GLU A 275 49.61 14.80 36.70
CA GLU A 275 50.84 15.44 36.23
C GLU A 275 52.00 14.45 36.09
N THR A 276 52.11 13.48 36.99
CA THR A 276 53.16 12.45 36.90
C THR A 276 52.97 11.56 35.67
N LEU A 277 51.76 11.00 35.47
CA LEU A 277 51.48 10.14 34.31
C LEU A 277 51.56 10.93 33.00
N GLU A 278 51.00 12.13 32.96
CA GLU A 278 51.03 13.00 31.78
C GLU A 278 52.47 13.35 31.38
N ASN A 279 53.34 13.66 32.35
CA ASN A 279 54.76 13.90 32.08
C ASN A 279 55.51 12.63 31.64
N GLU A 280 55.19 11.48 32.22
CA GLU A 280 55.76 10.18 31.79
C GLU A 280 55.37 9.81 30.36
N LEU A 281 54.12 10.10 29.96
CA LEU A 281 53.66 9.91 28.58
C LEU A 281 54.29 10.94 27.64
N ALA A 282 54.33 12.22 28.03
CA ALA A 282 54.92 13.30 27.25
C ALA A 282 56.42 13.09 26.98
N ALA A 283 57.15 12.49 27.92
CA ALA A 283 58.55 12.12 27.72
C ALA A 283 58.76 11.09 26.58
N LYS A 284 57.70 10.40 26.15
CA LYS A 284 57.72 9.42 25.05
C LYS A 284 57.12 9.98 23.74
N VAL A 285 56.82 11.28 23.70
CA VAL A 285 56.17 12.00 22.59
C VAL A 285 57.10 13.08 22.02
N THR A 286 57.25 13.11 20.70
CA THR A 286 57.97 14.19 19.99
C THR A 286 56.98 15.26 19.54
N GLY A 287 57.32 16.55 19.70
CA GLY A 287 56.46 17.68 19.28
C GLY A 287 55.40 18.11 20.31
N TYR A 288 55.49 17.65 21.56
CA TYR A 288 54.54 17.99 22.62
C TYR A 288 54.42 19.51 22.92
N ASP A 289 55.42 20.32 22.56
CA ASP A 289 55.41 21.78 22.69
C ASP A 289 54.42 22.48 21.74
N LYS A 290 53.88 21.77 20.74
CA LYS A 290 52.88 22.29 19.80
C LYS A 290 51.47 22.39 20.38
N LEU A 291 51.24 21.84 21.57
CA LEU A 291 49.97 21.97 22.26
C LEU A 291 49.86 23.38 22.85
N VAL A 292 49.04 24.25 22.25
CA VAL A 292 48.91 25.67 22.64
C VAL A 292 47.47 26.09 22.90
N GLN A 293 47.25 27.14 23.70
CA GLN A 293 45.94 27.74 23.92
C GLN A 293 45.76 28.99 23.04
N ALA A 294 44.56 29.20 22.48
CA ALA A 294 44.20 30.35 21.66
C ALA A 294 44.20 31.67 22.44
N GLU A 295 44.48 32.78 21.76
CA GLU A 295 44.44 34.12 22.37
C GLU A 295 43.00 34.62 22.55
N LYS A 296 42.73 35.31 23.68
CA LYS A 296 41.43 35.90 23.97
C LYS A 296 41.16 37.15 23.13
N LEU A 297 39.96 37.26 22.53
CA LEU A 297 39.51 38.44 21.78
C LEU A 297 38.77 39.42 22.71
N ASP A 298 39.36 40.59 22.97
CA ASP A 298 38.72 41.66 23.73
C ASP A 298 38.10 42.73 22.80
N GLY A 299 37.01 43.38 23.25
CA GLY A 299 36.38 44.52 22.53
C GLY A 299 35.29 44.16 21.51
N TYR A 300 35.05 42.88 21.24
CA TYR A 300 34.01 42.41 20.29
C TYR A 300 32.81 41.79 21.01
N SER A 301 31.60 42.07 20.51
CA SER A 301 30.38 41.35 20.92
C SER A 301 29.50 41.03 19.72
N PHE A 302 28.77 39.92 19.83
CA PHE A 302 27.95 39.36 18.78
C PHE A 302 26.55 39.18 19.35
N SER A 303 25.56 39.78 18.71
CA SER A 303 24.18 39.77 19.19
C SER A 303 23.24 39.78 18.00
N LEU A 304 22.14 39.05 18.06
CA LEU A 304 21.04 39.25 17.13
C LEU A 304 20.25 40.49 17.60
N ASN A 305 19.84 41.35 16.69
CA ASN A 305 18.90 42.40 17.07
C ASN A 305 17.50 41.81 17.30
N ASP A 306 16.54 42.61 17.80
CA ASP A 306 15.14 42.18 18.05
C ASP A 306 14.40 41.69 16.79
N SER A 307 15.06 41.84 15.65
CA SER A 307 14.65 41.41 14.32
C SER A 307 15.49 40.22 13.82
N GLY A 308 16.27 39.52 14.65
CA GLY A 308 17.03 38.33 14.25
C GLY A 308 18.24 38.59 13.34
N ASN A 309 18.56 39.83 12.96
CA ASN A 309 19.75 40.12 12.16
C ASN A 309 21.01 40.04 13.03
N LEU A 310 22.03 39.29 12.60
CA LEU A 310 23.30 39.23 13.32
C LEU A 310 23.98 40.59 13.27
N LYS A 311 24.15 41.19 14.44
CA LYS A 311 24.87 42.43 14.68
C LYS A 311 26.20 42.11 15.37
N ILE A 312 27.28 42.58 14.77
CA ILE A 312 28.63 42.52 15.32
C ILE A 312 28.96 43.93 15.81
N ASN A 313 29.24 44.07 17.10
CA ASN A 313 29.67 45.34 17.68
C ASN A 313 31.15 45.28 18.00
N VAL A 314 31.87 46.31 17.57
CA VAL A 314 33.29 46.53 17.81
C VAL A 314 33.39 47.74 18.74
N SER A 315 33.40 47.45 20.04
CA SER A 315 33.42 48.48 21.09
C SER A 315 34.80 49.10 21.31
N GLN A 316 35.85 48.41 20.86
CA GLN A 316 37.23 48.89 20.81
C GLN A 316 37.87 48.39 19.52
N ALA A 317 38.54 49.27 18.77
CA ALA A 317 39.29 48.86 17.58
C ALA A 317 40.41 47.88 18.00
N ASN A 318 40.34 46.65 17.54
CA ASN A 318 41.39 45.66 17.73
C ASN A 318 42.09 45.46 16.38
N ASP A 319 43.37 45.82 16.36
CA ASP A 319 44.20 45.87 15.16
C ASP A 319 44.64 44.48 14.66
N LYS A 320 44.31 43.42 15.39
CA LYS A 320 44.65 42.03 15.03
C LYS A 320 43.65 41.40 14.07
N VAL A 321 42.36 41.76 14.14
CA VAL A 321 41.33 41.17 13.28
C VAL A 321 41.37 41.79 11.90
N GLY A 322 41.41 40.94 10.87
CA GLY A 322 41.31 41.38 9.47
C GLY A 322 39.87 41.39 8.98
N TYR A 323 39.18 40.26 9.13
CA TYR A 323 37.80 40.09 8.66
C TYR A 323 37.06 38.99 9.42
N PHE A 324 35.74 39.06 9.34
CA PHE A 324 34.84 37.99 9.75
C PHE A 324 34.34 37.24 8.52
N VAL A 325 34.12 35.94 8.69
CA VAL A 325 33.29 35.17 7.77
C VAL A 325 32.09 34.66 8.55
N VAL A 326 30.91 35.12 8.16
CA VAL A 326 29.62 34.68 8.69
C VAL A 326 29.08 33.62 7.75
N SER A 327 28.90 32.39 8.23
CA SER A 327 28.38 31.29 7.41
C SER A 327 27.15 30.69 8.05
N ALA A 328 26.14 30.40 7.24
CA ALA A 328 24.91 29.71 7.62
C ALA A 328 24.59 28.59 6.62
N GLU A 329 23.85 27.60 7.06
CA GLU A 329 23.34 26.52 6.21
C GLU A 329 21.83 26.64 6.09
N VAL A 330 21.30 26.64 4.88
CA VAL A 330 19.86 26.71 4.60
C VAL A 330 19.48 25.57 3.69
N TYR A 331 18.26 25.07 3.86
CA TYR A 331 17.82 23.93 3.08
C TYR A 331 16.44 24.16 2.45
N SER A 332 16.19 23.51 1.30
CA SER A 332 14.92 23.55 0.58
C SER A 332 14.49 22.15 0.12
N ASN A 333 13.19 21.85 0.20
CA ASN A 333 12.64 20.62 -0.39
C ASN A 333 12.09 20.93 -1.79
N VAL A 334 12.48 20.09 -2.74
CA VAL A 334 12.09 20.19 -4.14
C VAL A 334 11.09 19.09 -4.43
N PHE A 335 9.99 19.43 -5.12
CA PHE A 335 8.97 18.46 -5.51
C PHE A 335 8.68 18.58 -7.00
N PHE A 336 8.31 17.47 -7.63
CA PHE A 336 7.67 17.51 -8.95
C PHE A 336 6.24 18.06 -8.84
N SER A 337 5.64 18.52 -9.94
CA SER A 337 4.22 18.93 -9.99
C SER A 337 3.24 17.82 -9.57
N SER A 338 3.70 16.57 -9.55
CA SER A 338 3.00 15.40 -9.00
C SER A 338 3.00 15.30 -7.47
N GLY A 339 3.64 16.25 -6.77
CA GLY A 339 3.78 16.23 -5.30
C GLY A 339 4.82 15.24 -4.78
N LYS A 340 5.51 14.51 -5.66
CA LYS A 340 6.60 13.59 -5.26
C LYS A 340 7.87 14.38 -4.97
N THR A 341 8.48 14.16 -3.80
CA THR A 341 9.75 14.78 -3.41
C THR A 341 10.84 14.41 -4.41
N ASN A 342 11.46 15.42 -5.01
CA ASN A 342 12.64 15.31 -5.88
C ASN A 342 13.95 15.49 -5.08
N GLY A 343 13.85 15.60 -3.76
CA GLY A 343 14.96 15.65 -2.83
C GLY A 343 15.06 16.99 -2.10
N THR A 344 16.09 17.05 -1.28
CA THR A 344 16.38 18.17 -0.40
C THR A 344 17.70 18.80 -0.82
N MET A 345 17.71 20.10 -1.10
CA MET A 345 18.95 20.79 -1.43
C MET A 345 19.43 21.61 -0.23
N LYS A 346 20.64 21.26 0.23
CA LYS A 346 21.41 22.04 1.20
C LYS A 346 22.17 23.15 0.47
N HIS A 347 22.14 24.34 1.03
CA HIS A 347 22.84 25.51 0.53
C HIS A 347 23.68 26.09 1.66
N SER A 348 25.00 26.01 1.52
CA SER A 348 25.92 26.80 2.33
C SER A 348 25.94 28.22 1.79
N ILE A 349 25.60 29.17 2.64
CA ILE A 349 25.65 30.58 2.30
C ILE A 349 26.60 31.26 3.28
N SER A 350 27.44 32.13 2.75
CA SER A 350 28.40 32.86 3.56
C SER A 350 28.49 34.30 3.13
N GLU A 351 28.72 35.15 4.11
CA GLU A 351 28.95 36.57 3.96
C GLU A 351 30.29 36.91 4.60
N LYS A 352 31.21 37.45 3.81
CA LYS A 352 32.47 37.99 4.33
C LYS A 352 32.25 39.44 4.73
N ILE A 353 32.67 39.79 5.94
CA ILE A 353 32.55 41.13 6.49
C ILE A 353 33.96 41.61 6.84
N ASP A 354 34.52 42.46 6.00
CA ASP A 354 35.82 43.09 6.24
C ASP A 354 35.73 44.09 7.39
N VAL A 355 36.67 44.03 8.34
CA VAL A 355 36.74 44.96 9.46
C VAL A 355 37.49 46.21 8.99
N ALA A 356 36.78 47.33 8.95
CA ALA A 356 37.30 48.62 8.55
C ALA A 356 37.59 49.52 9.76
N ASP A 357 38.65 50.32 9.64
CA ASP A 357 39.02 51.29 10.66
C ASP A 357 37.90 52.34 10.85
N GLY A 358 37.53 52.60 12.09
CA GLY A 358 36.52 53.60 12.45
C GLY A 358 35.06 53.15 12.29
N VAL A 359 34.79 51.88 11.97
CA VAL A 359 33.44 51.30 11.93
C VAL A 359 33.21 50.43 13.17
N ASP A 360 32.18 50.75 13.94
CA ASP A 360 31.89 50.15 15.25
C ASP A 360 30.79 49.08 15.22
N THR A 361 30.05 48.95 14.11
CA THR A 361 28.91 48.06 14.00
C THR A 361 28.79 47.49 12.58
N TYR A 362 28.61 46.17 12.50
CA TYR A 362 28.39 45.44 11.25
C TYR A 362 27.15 44.57 11.37
N TYR A 363 26.49 44.32 10.25
CA TYR A 363 25.31 43.46 10.19
C TYR A 363 25.49 42.39 9.12
N SER A 364 25.00 41.18 9.39
CA SER A 364 24.83 40.16 8.37
C SER A 364 23.37 40.07 7.93
N SER A 365 23.20 39.94 6.61
CA SER A 365 21.90 39.81 5.95
C SER A 365 21.25 38.43 6.13
N LEU A 366 21.97 37.46 6.69
CA LEU A 366 21.54 36.07 6.85
C LEU A 366 20.64 35.82 8.09
N GLY A 367 20.07 36.87 8.71
CA GLY A 367 19.28 36.79 9.97
C GLY A 367 17.74 36.97 9.88
N LYS A 368 17.13 37.07 8.70
CA LYS A 368 15.66 36.90 8.48
C LYS A 368 15.36 36.34 7.09
N VAL A 369 14.32 35.53 6.97
CA VAL A 369 13.50 35.43 5.73
C VAL A 369 11.99 35.34 6.08
N LYS A 370 11.15 36.24 5.50
CA LYS A 370 9.71 36.06 5.15
C LYS A 370 9.40 36.87 3.87
N PHE A 371 8.42 36.41 3.07
CA PHE A 371 8.11 36.87 1.71
C PHE A 371 7.37 38.22 1.64
N TYR A 372 7.72 39.03 0.63
CA TYR A 372 7.06 40.27 0.23
C TYR A 372 6.79 40.24 -1.29
N ASP A 373 5.58 40.63 -1.75
CA ASP A 373 5.37 40.92 -3.18
C ASP A 373 6.16 42.20 -3.51
N GLY A 374 7.02 42.10 -4.51
CA GLY A 374 8.17 43.00 -4.67
C GLY A 374 7.89 44.42 -5.13
N GLN A 375 6.81 45.08 -4.70
CA GLN A 375 6.62 46.51 -5.02
C GLN A 375 6.49 47.46 -3.81
N ASN A 376 5.72 47.19 -2.74
CA ASN A 376 5.37 48.27 -1.79
C ASN A 376 5.44 48.00 -0.26
N GLY A 377 5.87 46.82 0.21
CA GLY A 377 6.28 46.65 1.62
C GLY A 377 5.20 46.63 2.73
N GLU A 378 3.91 46.55 2.43
CA GLU A 378 2.85 46.28 3.43
C GLU A 378 2.43 44.79 3.45
N PRO A 379 2.07 44.21 4.62
CA PRO A 379 1.62 42.81 4.75
C PRO A 379 0.18 42.65 4.25
N GLY A 380 0.03 42.49 2.94
CA GLY A 380 -1.24 42.17 2.28
C GLY A 380 -1.34 40.69 1.93
N THR A 381 -2.43 40.07 2.37
CA THR A 381 -2.91 38.77 1.89
C THR A 381 -3.33 38.86 0.40
N ALA A 382 -2.42 38.65 -0.56
CA ALA A 382 -2.69 38.14 -1.94
C ALA A 382 -1.45 38.22 -2.85
N GLY A 383 -1.15 37.17 -3.64
CA GLY A 383 -0.62 37.42 -4.99
C GLY A 383 0.54 36.58 -5.56
N LEU A 384 0.95 35.44 -5.00
CA LEU A 384 1.61 34.44 -5.86
C LEU A 384 0.52 33.76 -6.69
N SER A 385 0.58 33.89 -8.03
CA SER A 385 -0.32 33.18 -8.94
C SER A 385 0.10 31.71 -9.06
N GLY A 386 0.02 31.03 -7.93
CA GLY A 386 0.19 29.60 -7.73
C GLY A 386 -0.80 29.16 -6.67
N SER A 387 -1.18 27.88 -6.63
CA SER A 387 -1.87 27.41 -5.42
C SER A 387 -0.86 27.42 -4.27
N LEU A 388 -1.27 28.02 -3.15
CA LEU A 388 -0.56 27.85 -1.88
C LEU A 388 -1.26 26.71 -1.16
N ASP A 389 -0.68 25.52 -1.23
CA ASP A 389 -1.21 24.33 -0.58
C ASP A 389 -0.36 24.00 0.66
N THR A 390 -0.98 23.38 1.65
CA THR A 390 -0.25 22.78 2.77
C THR A 390 -0.18 21.29 2.56
N ILE A 391 1.00 20.72 2.73
CA ILE A 391 1.17 19.26 2.74
C ILE A 391 1.76 18.86 4.07
N THR A 392 1.29 17.74 4.61
CA THR A 392 1.81 17.17 5.84
C THR A 392 2.57 15.92 5.50
N VAL A 393 3.85 15.87 5.90
CA VAL A 393 4.75 14.75 5.66
C VAL A 393 5.27 14.32 7.02
N ASP A 394 5.01 13.07 7.40
CA ASP A 394 5.40 12.50 8.70
C ASP A 394 4.98 13.32 9.94
N GLY A 395 3.81 13.96 9.86
CA GLY A 395 3.24 14.72 10.98
C GLY A 395 3.57 16.21 10.99
N GLU A 396 4.55 16.67 10.20
CA GLU A 396 4.92 18.09 10.13
C GLU A 396 4.14 18.82 9.02
N THR A 397 3.70 20.07 9.26
CA THR A 397 2.91 20.85 8.27
C THR A 397 3.84 21.80 7.49
N TYR A 398 3.85 21.64 6.17
CA TYR A 398 4.71 22.38 5.24
C TYR A 398 3.87 23.31 4.35
N TYR A 399 4.40 24.49 4.02
CA TYR A 399 3.78 25.44 3.09
C TYR A 399 4.41 25.29 1.69
N THR A 400 3.58 25.01 0.69
CA THR A 400 4.02 24.67 -0.67
C THR A 400 3.61 25.73 -1.68
N LEU A 401 4.49 26.00 -2.63
CA LEU A 401 4.29 27.00 -3.67
C LEU A 401 4.50 26.40 -5.07
N THR A 402 3.45 26.40 -5.88
CA THR A 402 3.46 25.86 -7.26
C THR A 402 3.56 26.98 -8.30
N HIS A 403 4.57 26.98 -9.18
CA HIS A 403 4.72 28.00 -10.24
C HIS A 403 4.05 27.54 -11.56
N ARG A 404 3.48 28.48 -12.34
CA ARG A 404 2.57 28.15 -13.47
C ARG A 404 3.23 27.60 -14.74
N ASP A 405 4.53 27.80 -14.92
CA ASP A 405 5.24 27.55 -16.19
C ASP A 405 6.24 26.39 -16.16
N ASP A 406 6.61 25.90 -14.97
CA ASP A 406 7.55 24.80 -14.79
C ASP A 406 6.86 23.73 -13.93
N ASP A 407 6.83 22.47 -14.38
CA ASP A 407 6.16 21.33 -13.72
C ASP A 407 6.81 20.92 -12.37
N MET A 408 7.24 21.87 -11.54
CA MET A 408 7.97 21.70 -10.27
C MET A 408 7.37 22.57 -9.15
N ILE A 409 7.33 22.04 -7.93
CA ILE A 409 6.77 22.67 -6.72
C ILE A 409 7.89 22.87 -5.69
N TYR A 410 7.92 24.05 -5.09
CA TYR A 410 8.96 24.44 -4.14
C TYR A 410 8.33 24.70 -2.77
N THR A 411 8.94 24.17 -1.71
CA THR A 411 8.47 24.42 -0.34
C THR A 411 9.55 25.15 0.42
N PHE A 412 9.21 26.31 0.94
CA PHE A 412 10.13 27.18 1.69
C PHE A 412 9.68 27.29 3.13
N GLY A 413 10.66 27.29 4.03
CA GLY A 413 10.43 27.39 5.47
C GLY A 413 10.07 26.04 6.06
N GLN A 414 11.05 25.14 6.15
CA GLN A 414 11.02 23.90 6.94
C GLN A 414 12.25 23.06 6.61
N GLU A 415 12.58 22.15 7.54
CA GLU A 415 13.45 21.00 7.32
C GLU A 415 13.05 20.28 6.03
N ALA A 416 13.80 20.53 4.98
CA ALA A 416 14.79 19.54 4.63
C ALA A 416 15.01 18.45 5.68
N LYS A 417 14.16 17.42 5.66
CA LYS A 417 14.59 16.09 6.09
C LYS A 417 15.65 15.63 5.09
N VAL A 418 16.86 16.14 5.25
CA VAL A 418 18.03 15.33 4.99
C VAL A 418 18.06 14.34 6.16
N SER A 419 18.16 13.05 5.89
CA SER A 419 18.24 12.02 6.93
C SER A 419 19.54 12.14 7.73
N ASN A 420 19.68 13.19 8.56
CA ASN A 420 20.65 13.31 9.67
C ASN A 420 20.54 14.64 10.46
N THR A 421 19.37 15.26 10.52
CA THR A 421 19.21 16.58 11.16
C THR A 421 18.87 16.47 12.65
N SER A 422 19.90 16.38 13.50
CA SER A 422 19.84 16.88 14.89
C SER A 422 20.89 17.98 15.16
N ARG A 423 21.38 18.61 14.09
CA ARG A 423 22.31 19.76 14.13
C ARG A 423 21.88 20.95 13.28
N VAL A 424 20.67 20.92 12.69
CA VAL A 424 20.18 21.96 11.77
C VAL A 424 19.37 23.03 12.51
N ALA A 425 19.86 23.44 13.69
CA ALA A 425 19.70 24.84 14.05
C ALA A 425 20.46 25.63 12.97
N ASN A 426 19.93 26.76 12.50
CA ASN A 426 20.66 27.64 11.56
C ASN A 426 21.90 28.18 12.28
N MET A 427 22.97 27.39 12.34
CA MET A 427 24.17 27.71 13.08
C MET A 427 24.94 28.74 12.30
N VAL A 428 24.76 29.99 12.70
CA VAL A 428 25.55 31.10 12.20
C VAL A 428 26.92 31.02 12.86
N LYS A 429 27.91 30.48 12.14
CA LYS A 429 29.30 30.45 12.59
C LYS A 429 29.98 31.75 12.19
N VAL A 430 30.68 32.37 13.14
CA VAL A 430 31.56 33.50 12.86
C VAL A 430 33.01 33.04 13.04
N SER A 431 33.71 32.89 11.92
CA SER A 431 35.14 32.57 11.94
C SER A 431 35.94 33.87 11.95
N VAL A 432 36.93 33.96 12.84
CA VAL A 432 37.74 35.17 13.03
C VAL A 432 39.15 34.95 12.50
N TYR A 433 39.50 35.72 11.48
CA TYR A 433 40.81 35.69 10.85
C TYR A 433 41.62 36.93 11.21
N ASP A 434 42.90 36.71 11.47
CA ASP A 434 43.85 37.80 11.60
C ASP A 434 44.20 38.42 10.24
N LYS A 435 44.93 39.54 10.24
CA LYS A 435 45.34 40.25 9.02
C LYS A 435 46.28 39.45 8.09
N ASN A 436 46.83 38.32 8.55
CA ASN A 436 47.67 37.42 7.76
C ASN A 436 46.91 36.18 7.28
N ASN A 437 45.56 36.18 7.41
CA ASN A 437 44.67 35.08 7.08
C ASN A 437 44.84 33.84 7.97
N LYS A 438 45.41 33.97 9.18
CA LYS A 438 45.44 32.87 10.15
C LYS A 438 44.11 32.81 10.89
N LEU A 439 43.51 31.62 10.95
CA LEU A 439 42.36 31.36 11.82
C LEU A 439 42.84 31.34 13.26
N ILE A 440 42.34 32.27 14.06
CA ILE A 440 42.82 32.47 15.44
C ILE A 440 41.73 32.26 16.48
N ASN A 441 40.45 32.33 16.06
CA ASN A 441 39.32 32.07 16.93
C ASN A 441 38.06 31.72 16.12
N ILE A 442 37.12 31.04 16.76
CA ILE A 442 35.81 30.73 16.21
C ILE A 442 34.76 31.08 17.27
N ILE A 443 33.75 31.80 16.83
CA ILE A 443 32.61 32.17 17.66
C ILE A 443 31.41 31.42 17.12
N SER A 444 31.04 30.36 17.83
CA SER A 444 29.96 29.43 17.48
C SER A 444 28.67 29.68 18.27
N SER A 445 28.64 30.69 19.14
CA SER A 445 27.54 30.92 20.08
C SER A 445 26.59 32.08 19.74
N ALA A 446 26.59 32.59 18.50
CA ALA A 446 25.47 33.39 18.01
C ALA A 446 24.36 32.45 17.52
N VAL A 447 23.70 31.81 18.48
CA VAL A 447 22.49 31.01 18.22
C VAL A 447 21.37 31.99 17.85
N SER A 448 20.71 31.82 16.71
CA SER A 448 19.28 32.09 16.72
C SER A 448 18.70 31.02 17.64
N GLU A 449 18.09 31.40 18.76
CA GLU A 449 17.32 30.43 19.53
C GLU A 449 16.31 29.78 18.59
N ASP A 450 16.14 28.47 18.78
CA ASP A 450 15.13 27.70 18.08
C ASP A 450 13.79 28.42 18.21
N PHE A 451 13.20 28.71 17.06
CA PHE A 451 11.83 29.11 17.03
C PHE A 451 10.97 27.87 17.28
N SER A 452 10.56 27.65 18.53
CA SER A 452 9.48 26.70 18.81
C SER A 452 8.15 27.44 18.71
N LEU A 453 7.32 27.05 17.73
CA LEU A 453 5.89 27.31 17.84
C LEU A 453 5.36 26.48 19.01
N PRO A 454 4.54 27.03 19.90
CA PRO A 454 3.82 26.20 20.85
C PRO A 454 3.04 25.13 20.06
N SER A 455 3.32 23.86 20.35
CA SER A 455 2.66 22.76 19.66
C SER A 455 1.24 22.64 20.20
N PHE A 456 0.28 23.08 19.41
CA PHE A 456 -1.09 22.64 19.64
C PHE A 456 -1.28 21.37 18.83
N ASP A 457 -1.82 20.33 19.48
CA ASP A 457 -2.41 19.23 18.74
C ASP A 457 -3.41 19.81 17.75
N THR A 458 -3.51 19.17 16.59
CA THR A 458 -4.50 19.56 15.59
C THR A 458 -5.88 19.52 16.26
N GLN A 459 -6.48 20.70 16.42
CA GLN A 459 -7.83 20.80 16.96
C GLN A 459 -8.80 20.40 15.86
N LYS A 460 -9.68 19.47 16.15
CA LYS A 460 -10.71 19.03 15.23
C LYS A 460 -12.04 19.53 15.75
N ALA A 461 -12.81 20.16 14.87
CA ALA A 461 -14.17 20.59 15.17
C ALA A 461 -14.97 20.57 13.89
N SER A 462 -16.29 20.47 14.01
CA SER A 462 -17.16 20.53 12.84
C SER A 462 -17.01 21.90 12.15
N ALA A 463 -17.00 21.92 10.82
CA ALA A 463 -16.97 23.18 10.09
C ALA A 463 -18.21 24.04 10.45
N GLY A 464 -18.01 25.32 10.77
CA GLY A 464 -19.02 26.26 11.24
C GLY A 464 -19.04 26.47 12.77
N THR A 465 -18.32 25.65 13.54
CA THR A 465 -18.12 25.85 14.99
C THR A 465 -17.36 27.15 15.24
N ASP A 466 -17.72 27.94 16.26
CA ASP A 466 -16.90 29.08 16.67
C ASP A 466 -15.64 28.63 17.40
N LEU A 467 -14.52 29.30 17.17
CA LEU A 467 -13.27 28.97 17.85
C LEU A 467 -13.42 28.95 19.37
N SER A 468 -14.21 29.86 19.92
CA SER A 468 -14.50 29.93 21.36
C SER A 468 -15.10 28.66 21.96
N GLU A 469 -15.76 27.82 21.15
CA GLU A 469 -16.33 26.54 21.59
C GLU A 469 -15.28 25.42 21.66
N ILE A 470 -14.09 25.64 21.09
CA ILE A 470 -12.95 24.71 21.12
C ILE A 470 -12.05 25.10 22.29
N ASN A 471 -12.07 24.26 23.33
CA ASN A 471 -11.26 24.48 24.53
C ASN A 471 -9.78 24.21 24.25
N LEU A 472 -8.94 25.18 24.61
CA LEU A 472 -7.48 25.05 24.55
C LEU A 472 -6.92 24.64 25.92
N SER A 473 -5.72 24.05 25.92
CA SER A 473 -5.00 23.66 27.14
C SER A 473 -4.79 24.84 28.11
N ASP A 474 -4.68 24.54 29.41
CA ASP A 474 -4.81 25.53 30.49
C ASP A 474 -3.96 26.81 30.32
N GLY A 475 -4.69 27.92 30.23
CA GLY A 475 -4.18 29.30 30.16
C GLY A 475 -4.11 29.92 28.77
N TRP A 476 -4.38 29.15 27.69
CA TRP A 476 -4.46 29.67 26.33
C TRP A 476 -5.90 30.03 25.94
N SER A 477 -6.08 31.09 25.16
CA SER A 477 -7.37 31.57 24.66
C SER A 477 -7.26 32.01 23.21
N TRP A 478 -8.33 31.92 22.42
CA TRP A 478 -8.30 32.34 21.03
C TRP A 478 -8.08 33.85 20.89
N VAL A 479 -7.23 34.24 19.94
CA VAL A 479 -7.00 35.66 19.59
C VAL A 479 -8.26 36.25 18.97
N THR A 480 -8.98 35.47 18.15
CA THR A 480 -10.25 35.85 17.49
C THR A 480 -11.35 34.81 17.77
N PRO A 481 -11.92 34.79 18.99
CA PRO A 481 -12.79 33.71 19.48
C PRO A 481 -14.10 33.52 18.68
N ASP A 482 -14.59 34.57 18.02
CA ASP A 482 -15.82 34.53 17.22
C ASP A 482 -15.58 34.11 15.75
N THR A 483 -14.36 33.69 15.41
CA THR A 483 -14.04 33.19 14.07
C THR A 483 -14.67 31.82 13.89
N LYS A 484 -15.27 31.59 12.73
CA LYS A 484 -15.86 30.29 12.38
C LYS A 484 -14.78 29.34 11.87
N VAL A 485 -14.86 28.07 12.27
CA VAL A 485 -14.06 27.01 11.66
C VAL A 485 -14.53 26.77 10.24
N VAL A 486 -13.62 26.81 9.27
CA VAL A 486 -13.91 26.46 7.88
C VAL A 486 -13.49 25.03 7.59
N SER A 487 -14.15 24.41 6.59
CA SER A 487 -13.82 23.05 6.14
C SER A 487 -12.35 22.91 5.75
N GLY A 488 -11.74 21.80 6.16
CA GLY A 488 -10.34 21.50 5.91
C GLY A 488 -9.41 22.16 6.92
N GLY A 489 -8.11 22.23 6.59
CA GLY A 489 -7.10 22.80 7.47
C GLY A 489 -7.13 24.33 7.46
N GLN A 490 -7.37 24.94 8.61
CA GLN A 490 -7.18 26.36 8.84
C GLN A 490 -6.22 26.60 9.99
N ILE A 491 -5.49 27.72 9.96
CA ILE A 491 -4.65 28.14 11.07
C ILE A 491 -5.33 29.32 11.75
N ALA A 492 -5.72 29.10 13.00
CA ALA A 492 -6.15 30.16 13.90
C ALA A 492 -5.01 30.49 14.86
N PHE A 493 -5.18 31.52 15.68
CA PHE A 493 -4.13 31.93 16.60
C PHE A 493 -4.67 31.95 18.03
N ALA A 494 -3.96 31.30 18.93
CA ALA A 494 -4.19 31.31 20.35
C ALA A 494 -3.18 32.22 21.04
N LYS A 495 -3.54 32.74 22.21
CA LYS A 495 -2.70 33.60 23.04
C LYS A 495 -2.75 33.21 24.51
N LYS A 496 -1.64 33.47 25.19
CA LYS A 496 -1.49 33.37 26.65
C LYS A 496 -0.60 34.52 27.10
N GLY A 497 -1.19 35.54 27.73
CA GLY A 497 -0.48 36.79 28.00
C GLY A 497 -0.08 37.51 26.71
N ALA A 498 1.21 37.78 26.51
CA ALA A 498 1.77 38.42 25.32
C ALA A 498 2.20 37.41 24.22
N GLU A 499 2.20 36.11 24.52
CA GLU A 499 2.56 35.05 23.59
C GLU A 499 1.40 34.77 22.62
N ILE A 500 1.72 34.60 21.32
CA ILE A 500 0.77 34.18 20.28
C ILE A 500 1.31 32.96 19.57
N ALA A 501 0.44 31.98 19.37
CA ALA A 501 0.77 30.72 18.74
C ALA A 501 -0.25 30.34 17.67
N PRO A 502 0.17 29.83 16.51
CA PRO A 502 -0.72 29.24 15.54
C PRO A 502 -1.25 27.91 16.08
N VAL A 503 -2.55 27.70 15.91
CA VAL A 503 -3.22 26.44 16.18
C VAL A 503 -3.80 25.95 14.87
N LYS A 504 -3.39 24.75 14.46
CA LYS A 504 -4.02 24.06 13.35
C LYS A 504 -5.39 23.59 13.79
N ILE A 505 -6.41 24.03 13.08
CA ILE A 505 -7.77 23.56 13.25
C ILE A 505 -8.17 22.90 11.96
N VAL A 506 -8.57 21.64 12.03
CA VAL A 506 -9.19 20.97 10.90
C VAL A 506 -10.68 21.04 11.12
N GLY A 507 -11.34 21.83 10.28
CA GLY A 507 -12.79 21.80 10.16
C GLY A 507 -13.19 20.51 9.50
N GLU A 508 -13.65 19.56 10.30
CA GLU A 508 -14.19 18.32 9.77
C GLU A 508 -15.58 18.64 9.22
N ILE A 509 -15.75 18.37 7.93
CA ILE A 509 -17.08 18.15 7.41
C ILE A 509 -17.41 16.71 7.78
N GLU A 510 -18.21 16.58 8.83
CA GLU A 510 -18.67 15.27 9.28
C GLU A 510 -19.45 14.58 8.17
N VAL A 511 -19.36 13.25 8.15
CA VAL A 511 -20.29 12.47 7.36
C VAL A 511 -21.69 12.71 7.95
N GLU A 512 -22.48 13.48 7.23
CA GLU A 512 -23.87 13.72 7.58
C GLU A 512 -24.73 12.52 7.20
N GLY A 513 -24.37 11.84 6.11
CA GLY A 513 -25.09 10.68 5.60
C GLY A 513 -24.20 9.71 4.83
N ILE A 514 -24.62 8.46 4.84
CA ILE A 514 -24.11 7.40 3.99
C ILE A 514 -25.30 6.75 3.32
N THR A 515 -25.21 6.56 2.01
CA THR A 515 -26.26 5.94 1.21
C THR A 515 -25.63 4.85 0.38
N LEU A 516 -26.27 3.69 0.34
CA LEU A 516 -25.90 2.63 -0.60
C LEU A 516 -26.68 2.83 -1.89
N ASN A 517 -26.14 2.36 -3.01
CA ASN A 517 -26.87 2.31 -4.27
C ASN A 517 -28.11 1.40 -4.21
N ALA A 518 -28.22 0.56 -3.19
CA ALA A 518 -29.37 -0.29 -2.93
C ALA A 518 -29.55 -0.55 -1.42
N GLU A 519 -30.77 -0.35 -0.92
CA GLU A 519 -31.16 -0.74 0.46
C GLU A 519 -31.51 -2.24 0.55
N LYS A 520 -31.86 -2.84 -0.60
CA LYS A 520 -32.14 -4.27 -0.74
C LYS A 520 -31.39 -4.82 -1.93
N LEU A 521 -30.77 -5.97 -1.74
CA LEU A 521 -30.03 -6.67 -2.77
C LEU A 521 -30.48 -8.12 -2.80
N ASN A 522 -31.16 -8.48 -3.89
CA ASN A 522 -31.50 -9.86 -4.15
C ASN A 522 -30.37 -10.51 -4.96
N LEU A 523 -29.82 -11.60 -4.45
CA LEU A 523 -28.78 -12.39 -5.10
C LEU A 523 -29.26 -13.82 -5.27
N GLU A 524 -29.03 -14.38 -6.44
CA GLU A 524 -29.09 -15.82 -6.56
C GLU A 524 -27.84 -16.42 -5.89
N LYS A 525 -28.01 -17.53 -5.19
CA LYS A 525 -26.92 -18.27 -4.56
C LYS A 525 -25.77 -18.52 -5.53
N GLY A 526 -24.53 -18.25 -5.09
CA GLY A 526 -23.32 -18.39 -5.89
C GLY A 526 -23.02 -17.20 -6.80
N THR A 527 -23.95 -16.26 -6.97
CA THR A 527 -23.73 -15.02 -7.73
C THR A 527 -23.17 -13.91 -6.86
N GLU A 528 -22.66 -12.86 -7.52
CA GLU A 528 -21.98 -11.75 -6.89
C GLU A 528 -22.50 -10.41 -7.42
N LYS A 529 -22.59 -9.40 -6.55
CA LYS A 529 -22.89 -8.03 -6.95
C LYS A 529 -22.19 -7.04 -6.02
N THR A 530 -21.73 -5.94 -6.60
CA THR A 530 -21.04 -4.89 -5.84
C THR A 530 -22.03 -3.85 -5.35
N LEU A 531 -22.04 -3.60 -4.04
CA LEU A 531 -22.69 -2.44 -3.44
C LEU A 531 -21.73 -1.26 -3.51
N THR A 532 -22.24 -0.13 -3.99
CA THR A 532 -21.48 1.12 -4.06
C THR A 532 -22.03 2.10 -3.03
N VAL A 533 -21.12 2.81 -2.36
CA VAL A 533 -21.48 3.74 -1.29
C VAL A 533 -21.33 5.17 -1.79
N LYS A 534 -22.33 6.02 -1.52
CA LYS A 534 -22.22 7.47 -1.58
C LYS A 534 -22.25 8.04 -0.18
N VAL A 535 -21.17 8.72 0.19
CA VAL A 535 -21.01 9.43 1.47
C VAL A 535 -21.31 10.91 1.24
N THR A 536 -22.15 11.49 2.08
CA THR A 536 -22.57 12.90 2.01
C THR A 536 -22.17 13.67 3.27
N PRO A 537 -21.77 14.95 3.12
CA PRO A 537 -21.63 15.65 1.84
C PRO A 537 -20.42 15.16 1.01
N ASP A 538 -20.42 15.49 -0.29
CA ASP A 538 -19.40 15.03 -1.23
C ASP A 538 -18.00 15.62 -0.94
N ASP A 539 -17.86 16.48 0.06
CA ASP A 539 -16.62 17.04 0.59
C ASP A 539 -16.36 16.66 2.06
N ALA A 540 -17.08 15.65 2.58
CA ALA A 540 -16.82 15.08 3.90
C ALA A 540 -15.35 14.68 4.05
N THR A 541 -14.76 14.98 5.21
CA THR A 541 -13.32 14.96 5.42
C THR A 541 -12.73 13.55 5.51
N ASP A 542 -13.47 12.58 6.04
CA ASP A 542 -13.14 11.15 6.02
C ASP A 542 -14.33 10.35 5.46
N LYS A 543 -14.11 9.67 4.33
CA LYS A 543 -15.11 8.85 3.64
C LYS A 543 -14.75 7.37 3.61
N THR A 544 -13.81 6.95 4.44
CA THR A 544 -13.39 5.55 4.49
C THR A 544 -14.58 4.66 4.83
N VAL A 545 -14.84 3.67 3.97
CA VAL A 545 -15.95 2.74 4.15
C VAL A 545 -15.42 1.40 4.64
N THR A 546 -15.98 0.91 5.73
CA THR A 546 -15.76 -0.47 6.20
C THR A 546 -17.02 -1.30 6.00
N TRP A 547 -16.85 -2.55 5.58
CA TRP A 547 -17.93 -3.48 5.30
C TRP A 547 -17.98 -4.62 6.31
N GLU A 548 -19.18 -5.02 6.71
CA GLU A 548 -19.42 -6.20 7.54
C GLU A 548 -20.68 -6.93 7.05
N SER A 549 -20.67 -8.26 7.10
CA SER A 549 -21.88 -9.08 6.93
C SER A 549 -22.35 -9.57 8.29
N ALA A 550 -23.65 -9.44 8.57
CA ALA A 550 -24.26 -9.93 9.81
C ALA A 550 -24.26 -11.47 9.89
N ASP A 551 -24.29 -12.15 8.75
CA ASP A 551 -24.16 -13.62 8.66
C ASP A 551 -23.46 -14.01 7.36
N GLU A 552 -22.16 -14.30 7.47
CA GLU A 552 -21.33 -14.75 6.36
C GLU A 552 -21.68 -16.14 5.80
N LYS A 553 -22.55 -16.90 6.47
CA LYS A 553 -23.06 -18.17 5.93
C LYS A 553 -24.15 -17.94 4.89
N ILE A 554 -24.83 -16.81 4.95
CA ILE A 554 -25.88 -16.41 4.00
C ILE A 554 -25.24 -15.58 2.87
N ALA A 555 -24.51 -14.51 3.18
CA ALA A 555 -23.79 -13.71 2.19
C ALA A 555 -22.48 -13.13 2.75
N LYS A 556 -21.44 -13.07 1.93
CA LYS A 556 -20.15 -12.46 2.29
C LYS A 556 -19.94 -11.15 1.57
N VAL A 557 -19.24 -10.20 2.19
CA VAL A 557 -18.86 -8.94 1.58
C VAL A 557 -17.35 -8.76 1.69
N ASP A 558 -16.68 -8.32 0.62
CA ASP A 558 -15.26 -7.98 0.66
C ASP A 558 -15.03 -6.48 0.96
N LYS A 559 -13.75 -6.09 1.06
CA LYS A 559 -13.36 -4.71 1.36
C LYS A 559 -13.80 -3.68 0.31
N ASP A 560 -14.10 -4.13 -0.92
CA ASP A 560 -14.50 -3.28 -2.04
C ASP A 560 -16.03 -3.26 -2.20
N GLY A 561 -16.78 -3.83 -1.26
CA GLY A 561 -18.25 -3.89 -1.28
C GLY A 561 -18.81 -4.98 -2.19
N LYS A 562 -17.98 -5.94 -2.64
CA LYS A 562 -18.45 -7.07 -3.46
C LYS A 562 -19.15 -8.08 -2.57
N VAL A 563 -20.46 -8.23 -2.76
CA VAL A 563 -21.29 -9.17 -2.02
C VAL A 563 -21.43 -10.48 -2.80
N THR A 564 -21.18 -11.61 -2.16
CA THR A 564 -21.32 -12.98 -2.71
C THR A 564 -22.41 -13.73 -1.96
N GLY A 565 -23.42 -14.25 -2.67
CA GLY A 565 -24.46 -15.09 -2.08
C GLY A 565 -23.96 -16.51 -1.81
N ILE A 566 -24.14 -17.01 -0.58
CA ILE A 566 -23.60 -18.31 -0.14
C ILE A 566 -24.71 -19.34 0.07
N THR A 567 -25.72 -18.99 0.87
CA THR A 567 -26.87 -19.87 1.19
C THR A 567 -28.14 -19.04 1.15
N ASN A 568 -29.26 -19.66 0.76
CA ASN A 568 -30.55 -18.99 0.74
C ASN A 568 -30.95 -18.48 2.15
N GLY A 569 -31.57 -17.30 2.19
CA GLY A 569 -31.94 -16.60 3.42
C GLY A 569 -31.67 -15.11 3.35
N ILE A 570 -31.97 -14.42 4.44
CA ILE A 570 -31.83 -12.95 4.54
C ILE A 570 -30.73 -12.63 5.54
N THR A 571 -29.79 -11.79 5.12
CA THR A 571 -28.79 -11.20 6.02
C THR A 571 -28.67 -9.71 5.73
N LYS A 572 -27.86 -9.02 6.53
CA LYS A 572 -27.58 -7.61 6.33
C LYS A 572 -26.10 -7.43 6.05
N VAL A 573 -25.81 -6.70 4.99
CA VAL A 573 -24.47 -6.18 4.73
C VAL A 573 -24.47 -4.71 5.12
N LYS A 574 -23.56 -4.33 6.01
CA LYS A 574 -23.47 -2.98 6.53
C LYS A 574 -22.20 -2.31 6.04
N ALA A 575 -22.36 -1.10 5.53
CA ALA A 575 -21.30 -0.16 5.28
C ALA A 575 -21.27 0.90 6.39
N LYS A 576 -20.09 1.23 6.89
CA LYS A 576 -19.90 2.31 7.88
C LYS A 576 -18.91 3.32 7.35
N ALA A 577 -19.23 4.61 7.51
CA ALA A 577 -18.32 5.73 7.25
C ALA A 577 -18.51 6.77 8.35
N GLY A 578 -17.43 7.06 9.10
CA GLY A 578 -17.53 7.83 10.35
C GLY A 578 -18.49 7.17 11.35
N ASN A 579 -19.38 7.97 11.96
CA ASN A 579 -20.43 7.49 12.86
C ASN A 579 -21.75 7.13 12.14
N LYS A 580 -21.76 7.15 10.80
CA LYS A 580 -22.95 6.82 10.01
C LYS A 580 -22.82 5.41 9.47
N GLU A 581 -23.96 4.72 9.43
CA GLU A 581 -24.07 3.37 8.91
C GLU A 581 -25.18 3.34 7.87
N ALA A 582 -24.95 2.61 6.79
CA ALA A 582 -26.00 2.21 5.87
C ALA A 582 -26.00 0.69 5.79
N GLU A 583 -27.19 0.11 5.81
CA GLU A 583 -27.40 -1.31 5.69
C GLU A 583 -28.05 -1.61 4.34
N CYS A 584 -27.61 -2.69 3.73
CA CYS A 584 -28.30 -3.36 2.65
C CYS A 584 -28.82 -4.69 3.18
N GLU A 585 -30.13 -4.89 3.11
CA GLU A 585 -30.71 -6.22 3.29
C GLU A 585 -30.35 -7.06 2.07
N VAL A 586 -29.50 -8.06 2.29
CA VAL A 586 -29.10 -9.00 1.25
C VAL A 586 -29.96 -10.23 1.40
N THR A 587 -30.84 -10.43 0.42
CA THR A 587 -31.66 -11.61 0.32
C THR A 587 -31.05 -12.54 -0.71
N VAL A 588 -30.57 -13.69 -0.25
CA VAL A 588 -30.07 -14.74 -1.12
C VAL A 588 -31.21 -15.70 -1.38
N TYR A 589 -31.59 -15.89 -2.64
CA TYR A 589 -32.56 -16.88 -3.07
C TYR A 589 -31.86 -17.96 -3.90
N GLU A 590 -32.55 -19.06 -4.13
CA GLU A 590 -32.04 -20.15 -4.95
C GLU A 590 -33.12 -20.52 -5.97
N VAL A 591 -32.76 -20.51 -7.25
CA VAL A 591 -33.62 -21.03 -8.31
C VAL A 591 -33.19 -22.44 -8.60
N THR A 592 -34.16 -23.34 -8.68
CA THR A 592 -33.95 -24.74 -9.00
C THR A 592 -35.04 -25.20 -9.96
N ALA A 593 -34.72 -26.15 -10.83
CA ALA A 593 -35.71 -26.88 -11.59
C ALA A 593 -35.66 -28.36 -11.22
N GLU A 594 -36.84 -28.96 -11.14
CA GLU A 594 -37.01 -30.40 -10.98
C GLU A 594 -37.78 -30.93 -12.18
N ALA A 595 -37.25 -31.97 -12.82
CA ALA A 595 -37.91 -32.66 -13.91
C ALA A 595 -38.18 -34.13 -13.55
N PRO A 596 -39.34 -34.70 -13.94
CA PRO A 596 -39.61 -36.11 -13.76
C PRO A 596 -38.73 -36.88 -14.75
N ALA A 597 -37.90 -37.78 -14.24
CA ALA A 597 -37.13 -38.66 -15.11
C ALA A 597 -38.07 -39.67 -15.78
N VAL A 598 -37.92 -39.87 -17.08
CA VAL A 598 -38.50 -41.04 -17.75
C VAL A 598 -37.73 -42.30 -17.31
N PRO A 599 -38.40 -43.39 -16.91
CA PRO A 599 -37.72 -44.63 -16.55
C PRO A 599 -36.92 -45.21 -17.72
N ASP A 600 -35.74 -45.76 -17.42
CA ASP A 600 -35.00 -46.57 -18.39
C ASP A 600 -35.64 -47.96 -18.54
N GLY A 601 -35.96 -48.35 -19.79
CA GLY A 601 -36.44 -49.69 -20.12
C GLY A 601 -37.97 -49.81 -20.34
N THR A 602 -38.47 -51.04 -20.32
CA THR A 602 -39.88 -51.35 -20.60
C THR A 602 -40.79 -50.94 -19.44
N VAL A 603 -41.95 -50.38 -19.74
CA VAL A 603 -42.96 -49.96 -18.75
C VAL A 603 -44.23 -50.82 -18.87
N GLU A 604 -44.90 -51.07 -17.75
CA GLU A 604 -46.18 -51.82 -17.72
C GLU A 604 -47.38 -50.93 -18.05
N GLU A 605 -47.29 -49.63 -17.78
CA GLU A 605 -48.29 -48.60 -18.07
C GLU A 605 -47.61 -47.40 -18.74
N VAL A 606 -48.39 -46.54 -19.38
CA VAL A 606 -47.85 -45.32 -20.00
C VAL A 606 -47.24 -44.43 -18.91
N VAL A 607 -45.98 -44.05 -19.09
CA VAL A 607 -45.28 -43.11 -18.19
C VAL A 607 -44.70 -41.98 -19.02
N SER A 608 -44.79 -40.77 -18.53
CA SER A 608 -44.22 -39.59 -19.18
C SER A 608 -43.22 -38.89 -18.26
N GLY A 609 -42.18 -38.33 -18.86
CA GLY A 609 -41.10 -37.66 -18.17
C GLY A 609 -40.10 -37.03 -19.13
N MET A 610 -38.87 -36.84 -18.70
CA MET A 610 -37.79 -36.24 -19.49
C MET A 610 -36.55 -37.10 -19.43
N SER A 611 -35.80 -37.13 -20.54
CA SER A 611 -34.42 -37.64 -20.55
C SER A 611 -33.51 -36.73 -19.73
N LYS A 612 -32.32 -37.19 -19.36
CA LYS A 612 -31.35 -36.36 -18.61
C LYS A 612 -30.96 -35.08 -19.37
N GLU A 613 -30.72 -35.20 -20.68
CA GLU A 613 -30.36 -34.05 -21.53
C GLU A 613 -31.53 -33.09 -21.71
N ALA A 614 -32.75 -33.61 -21.86
CA ALA A 614 -33.96 -32.79 -21.93
C ALA A 614 -34.22 -32.07 -20.61
N ALA A 615 -33.99 -32.72 -19.46
CA ALA A 615 -34.15 -32.13 -18.14
C ALA A 615 -33.16 -30.97 -17.89
N GLU A 616 -31.88 -31.11 -18.29
CA GLU A 616 -30.88 -30.02 -18.17
C GLU A 616 -31.26 -28.81 -19.05
N LYS A 617 -31.76 -29.05 -20.27
CA LYS A 617 -32.26 -27.98 -21.14
C LYS A 617 -33.53 -27.34 -20.60
N ALA A 618 -34.43 -28.14 -20.05
CA ALA A 618 -35.66 -27.64 -19.44
C ALA A 618 -35.34 -26.80 -18.19
N GLU A 619 -34.33 -27.18 -17.40
CA GLU A 619 -33.81 -26.39 -16.29
C GLU A 619 -33.29 -25.02 -16.75
N GLU A 620 -32.53 -24.96 -17.85
CA GLU A 620 -32.08 -23.69 -18.42
C GLU A 620 -33.26 -22.81 -18.88
N VAL A 621 -34.22 -23.39 -19.60
CA VAL A 621 -35.42 -22.67 -20.07
C VAL A 621 -36.25 -22.15 -18.88
N LEU A 622 -36.48 -22.98 -17.87
CA LEU A 622 -37.27 -22.62 -16.68
C LEU A 622 -36.54 -21.64 -15.78
N THR A 623 -35.22 -21.77 -15.61
CA THR A 623 -34.41 -20.82 -14.86
C THR A 623 -34.42 -19.46 -15.57
N SER A 624 -34.19 -19.44 -16.89
CA SER A 624 -34.28 -18.22 -17.70
C SER A 624 -35.67 -17.58 -17.64
N MET A 625 -36.72 -18.39 -17.66
CA MET A 625 -38.10 -17.92 -17.49
C MET A 625 -38.29 -17.28 -16.10
N VAL A 626 -37.87 -17.93 -15.02
CA VAL A 626 -37.95 -17.40 -13.66
C VAL A 626 -37.14 -16.12 -13.52
N GLU A 627 -35.92 -16.07 -14.06
CA GLU A 627 -35.10 -14.85 -14.12
C GLU A 627 -35.79 -13.72 -14.88
N LYS A 628 -36.45 -14.03 -16.00
CA LYS A 628 -37.24 -13.07 -16.78
C LYS A 628 -38.42 -12.54 -15.98
N VAL A 629 -39.12 -13.40 -15.22
CA VAL A 629 -40.14 -12.97 -14.26
C VAL A 629 -39.49 -12.05 -13.23
N ILE A 630 -38.42 -12.45 -12.55
CA ILE A 630 -37.74 -11.65 -11.53
C ILE A 630 -37.35 -10.26 -12.09
N ALA A 631 -36.85 -10.20 -13.32
CA ALA A 631 -36.47 -8.97 -14.01
C ALA A 631 -37.64 -8.04 -14.41
N GLY A 632 -38.90 -8.45 -14.20
CA GLY A 632 -40.06 -7.64 -14.58
C GLY A 632 -40.55 -7.88 -16.01
N GLY A 633 -39.94 -8.82 -16.72
CA GLY A 633 -40.31 -9.16 -18.08
C GLY A 633 -41.71 -9.79 -18.15
N ALA A 634 -42.40 -9.53 -19.25
CA ALA A 634 -43.59 -10.28 -19.58
C ALA A 634 -43.19 -11.71 -19.96
N VAL A 635 -43.84 -12.67 -19.32
CA VAL A 635 -43.69 -14.10 -19.58
C VAL A 635 -45.08 -14.64 -19.83
N SER A 636 -45.29 -15.32 -20.95
CA SER A 636 -46.55 -16.00 -21.24
C SER A 636 -46.73 -17.20 -20.31
N GLY A 637 -47.97 -17.64 -20.12
CA GLY A 637 -48.24 -18.88 -19.39
C GLY A 637 -48.03 -18.86 -17.88
N ILE A 638 -47.76 -17.72 -17.25
CA ILE A 638 -47.75 -17.63 -15.79
C ILE A 638 -48.78 -16.60 -15.34
N ASP A 639 -49.67 -16.99 -14.43
CA ASP A 639 -50.68 -16.07 -13.93
C ASP A 639 -50.05 -14.99 -13.02
N LYS A 640 -50.72 -13.84 -12.89
CA LYS A 640 -50.19 -12.71 -12.10
C LYS A 640 -50.02 -12.99 -10.62
N THR A 641 -50.76 -13.94 -10.05
CA THR A 641 -50.60 -14.39 -8.66
C THR A 641 -49.32 -15.19 -8.51
N SER A 642 -49.03 -16.07 -9.46
CA SER A 642 -47.81 -16.89 -9.52
C SER A 642 -46.57 -16.02 -9.79
N GLU A 643 -46.63 -15.07 -10.73
CA GLU A 643 -45.54 -14.09 -10.94
C GLU A 643 -45.27 -13.30 -9.65
N LYS A 644 -46.33 -12.90 -8.95
CA LYS A 644 -46.23 -12.21 -7.66
C LYS A 644 -45.59 -13.11 -6.59
N ALA A 645 -45.95 -14.38 -6.55
CA ALA A 645 -45.36 -15.35 -5.62
C ALA A 645 -43.86 -15.55 -5.85
N ILE A 646 -43.39 -15.60 -7.11
CA ILE A 646 -41.96 -15.66 -7.45
C ILE A 646 -41.22 -14.44 -6.91
N ARG A 647 -41.77 -13.23 -7.15
CA ARG A 647 -41.15 -11.98 -6.68
C ARG A 647 -41.11 -11.91 -5.15
N GLU A 648 -42.20 -12.32 -4.49
CA GLU A 648 -42.26 -12.39 -3.02
C GLU A 648 -41.27 -13.42 -2.45
N ALA A 649 -41.05 -14.54 -3.13
CA ALA A 649 -40.08 -15.55 -2.71
C ALA A 649 -38.64 -15.04 -2.80
N VAL A 650 -38.32 -14.30 -3.87
CA VAL A 650 -37.04 -13.59 -4.00
C VAL A 650 -36.85 -12.60 -2.86
N GLU A 651 -37.88 -11.85 -2.46
CA GLU A 651 -37.78 -10.90 -1.34
C GLU A 651 -37.59 -11.59 0.02
N LYS A 652 -38.02 -12.85 0.16
CA LYS A 652 -37.92 -13.65 1.40
C LYS A 652 -36.69 -14.55 1.45
N GLY A 653 -35.94 -14.70 0.36
CA GLY A 653 -34.77 -15.58 0.28
C GLY A 653 -35.14 -17.05 0.30
N GLU A 654 -36.32 -17.35 -0.23
CA GLU A 654 -36.88 -18.69 -0.31
C GLU A 654 -36.31 -19.42 -1.53
N ILE A 655 -36.43 -20.74 -1.52
CA ILE A 655 -36.06 -21.57 -2.66
C ILE A 655 -37.24 -21.57 -3.64
N ILE A 656 -36.99 -21.13 -4.87
CA ILE A 656 -37.94 -21.15 -5.98
C ILE A 656 -37.65 -22.40 -6.78
N THR A 657 -38.58 -23.33 -6.79
CA THR A 657 -38.46 -24.58 -7.55
C THR A 657 -39.52 -24.63 -8.62
N THR A 658 -39.10 -24.74 -9.87
CA THR A 658 -39.99 -25.09 -10.98
C THR A 658 -39.99 -26.60 -11.12
N LYS A 659 -41.09 -27.22 -10.72
CA LYS A 659 -41.24 -28.68 -10.77
C LYS A 659 -42.11 -29.05 -11.95
N ILE A 660 -41.49 -29.56 -13.00
CA ILE A 660 -42.21 -30.20 -14.09
C ILE A 660 -42.95 -31.41 -13.51
N THR A 661 -44.22 -31.54 -13.85
CA THR A 661 -45.07 -32.66 -13.48
C THR A 661 -45.62 -33.33 -14.70
N SER A 662 -45.75 -34.63 -14.59
CA SER A 662 -46.20 -35.51 -15.64
C SER A 662 -47.10 -36.53 -14.97
N GLU A 663 -48.41 -36.29 -15.01
CA GLU A 663 -49.40 -37.12 -14.34
C GLU A 663 -50.23 -37.89 -15.38
N VAL A 664 -50.47 -39.16 -15.09
CA VAL A 664 -51.30 -40.04 -15.91
C VAL A 664 -52.72 -39.98 -15.37
N LEU A 665 -53.70 -39.66 -16.22
CA LEU A 665 -55.10 -39.48 -15.80
C LEU A 665 -55.91 -40.77 -16.00
N ASP A 666 -56.36 -41.38 -14.91
CA ASP A 666 -57.22 -42.59 -14.92
C ASP A 666 -58.65 -42.33 -15.44
N LYS A 667 -59.05 -41.06 -15.57
CA LYS A 667 -60.39 -40.64 -15.98
C LYS A 667 -60.30 -39.61 -17.09
N LYS A 668 -61.33 -39.58 -17.94
CA LYS A 668 -61.47 -38.56 -18.98
C LYS A 668 -61.48 -37.15 -18.34
N PRO A 669 -60.71 -36.20 -18.90
CA PRO A 669 -60.67 -34.82 -18.42
C PRO A 669 -61.99 -34.09 -18.72
N ALA A 670 -62.26 -32.96 -18.04
CA ALA A 670 -63.55 -32.28 -18.11
C ALA A 670 -63.88 -31.70 -19.51
N ASP A 671 -62.84 -31.42 -20.29
CA ASP A 671 -62.80 -30.81 -21.61
C ASP A 671 -62.48 -31.84 -22.73
N PHE A 672 -62.68 -33.13 -22.47
CA PHE A 672 -62.36 -34.22 -23.40
C PHE A 672 -63.09 -34.15 -24.76
N GLU A 673 -64.18 -33.39 -24.87
CA GLU A 673 -64.94 -33.22 -26.10
C GLU A 673 -64.12 -32.50 -27.19
N ASN A 674 -63.24 -31.57 -26.80
CA ASN A 674 -62.34 -30.88 -27.74
C ASN A 674 -61.27 -31.84 -28.28
N ILE A 675 -60.70 -32.68 -27.39
CA ILE A 675 -59.75 -33.74 -27.77
C ILE A 675 -60.44 -34.75 -28.69
N THR A 676 -61.69 -35.10 -28.40
CA THR A 676 -62.48 -36.02 -29.25
C THR A 676 -62.72 -35.41 -30.63
N SER A 677 -63.05 -34.12 -30.69
CA SER A 677 -63.23 -33.40 -31.97
C SER A 677 -61.93 -33.33 -32.78
N ALA A 678 -60.77 -33.15 -32.13
CA ALA A 678 -59.47 -33.20 -32.78
C ALA A 678 -59.14 -34.60 -33.33
N VAL A 679 -59.46 -35.64 -32.57
CA VAL A 679 -59.36 -37.03 -33.02
C VAL A 679 -60.26 -37.28 -34.25
N GLU A 680 -61.49 -36.78 -34.25
CA GLU A 680 -62.42 -36.92 -35.38
C GLU A 680 -61.93 -36.18 -36.62
N LYS A 681 -61.38 -34.97 -36.48
CA LYS A 681 -60.76 -34.23 -37.60
C LYS A 681 -59.51 -34.92 -38.14
N LEU A 682 -58.66 -35.47 -37.27
CA LEU A 682 -57.53 -36.31 -37.68
C LEU A 682 -58.00 -37.56 -38.43
N ALA A 683 -59.04 -38.22 -37.90
CA ALA A 683 -59.63 -39.41 -38.52
C ALA A 683 -60.22 -39.10 -39.90
N ALA A 684 -60.91 -37.96 -40.04
CA ALA A 684 -61.47 -37.49 -41.31
C ALA A 684 -60.38 -37.12 -42.31
N LYS A 685 -59.33 -36.40 -41.88
CA LYS A 685 -58.21 -36.02 -42.75
C LYS A 685 -57.48 -37.23 -43.32
N TYR A 686 -57.19 -38.23 -42.48
CA TYR A 686 -56.36 -39.38 -42.87
C TYR A 686 -57.16 -40.63 -43.26
N ASP A 687 -58.51 -40.58 -43.20
CA ASP A 687 -59.43 -41.70 -43.49
C ASP A 687 -59.10 -42.98 -42.68
N VAL A 688 -58.83 -42.81 -41.38
CA VAL A 688 -58.50 -43.91 -40.44
C VAL A 688 -59.10 -43.65 -39.06
N ASN A 689 -59.29 -44.69 -38.24
CA ASN A 689 -59.75 -44.50 -36.86
C ASN A 689 -58.56 -44.32 -35.89
N PHE A 690 -58.68 -43.36 -34.99
CA PHE A 690 -57.74 -43.18 -33.88
C PHE A 690 -58.39 -43.57 -32.54
N GLN A 691 -57.60 -44.19 -31.67
CA GLN A 691 -57.94 -44.49 -30.29
C GLN A 691 -57.10 -43.62 -29.35
N ILE A 692 -57.71 -43.12 -28.28
CA ILE A 692 -56.98 -42.43 -27.20
C ILE A 692 -56.47 -43.50 -26.25
N GLU A 693 -55.15 -43.65 -26.16
CA GLU A 693 -54.48 -44.58 -25.25
C GLU A 693 -54.52 -44.05 -23.82
N GLN A 694 -54.04 -42.82 -23.64
CA GLN A 694 -53.85 -42.25 -22.31
C GLN A 694 -54.03 -40.75 -22.33
N TYR A 695 -54.75 -40.23 -21.34
CA TYR A 695 -54.75 -38.80 -21.03
C TYR A 695 -53.63 -38.51 -20.05
N LEU A 696 -52.88 -37.43 -20.31
CA LEU A 696 -51.78 -36.96 -19.49
C LEU A 696 -52.09 -35.53 -19.04
N ASP A 697 -51.78 -35.20 -17.80
CA ASP A 697 -51.71 -33.82 -17.33
C ASP A 697 -50.23 -33.46 -17.23
N LEU A 698 -49.77 -32.63 -18.16
CA LEU A 698 -48.41 -32.11 -18.14
C LEU A 698 -48.49 -30.71 -17.58
N GLY A 699 -47.79 -30.53 -16.47
CA GLY A 699 -47.80 -29.29 -15.72
C GLY A 699 -46.40 -28.82 -15.42
N VAL A 700 -46.28 -27.55 -15.08
CA VAL A 700 -45.11 -27.06 -14.35
C VAL A 700 -45.63 -26.41 -13.09
N ASN A 701 -45.43 -27.07 -11.97
CA ASN A 701 -45.76 -26.54 -10.67
C ASN A 701 -44.68 -25.59 -10.20
N LEU A 702 -45.08 -24.38 -9.84
CA LEU A 702 -44.22 -23.46 -9.11
C LEU A 702 -44.31 -23.79 -7.62
N LEU A 703 -43.17 -24.13 -7.01
CA LEU A 703 -43.05 -24.37 -5.59
C LEU A 703 -42.17 -23.28 -4.94
N ILE A 704 -42.61 -22.76 -3.81
CA ILE A 704 -41.83 -21.84 -2.96
C ILE A 704 -41.58 -22.54 -1.62
N ASP A 705 -40.32 -22.77 -1.27
CA ASP A 705 -39.92 -23.58 -0.10
C ASP A 705 -40.68 -24.93 -0.04
N GLY A 706 -40.85 -25.56 -1.21
CA GLY A 706 -41.54 -26.84 -1.38
C GLY A 706 -43.07 -26.78 -1.33
N LYS A 707 -43.70 -25.61 -1.18
CA LYS A 707 -45.16 -25.44 -1.21
C LYS A 707 -45.64 -24.93 -2.56
N LYS A 708 -46.68 -25.55 -3.13
CA LYS A 708 -47.26 -25.13 -4.41
C LYS A 708 -47.81 -23.70 -4.31
N ALA A 709 -47.23 -22.82 -5.12
CA ALA A 709 -47.59 -21.41 -5.21
C ALA A 709 -48.31 -21.07 -6.52
N GLY A 710 -48.20 -21.93 -7.53
CA GLY A 710 -48.76 -21.66 -8.84
C GLY A 710 -48.54 -22.78 -9.85
N THR A 711 -48.99 -22.52 -11.07
CA THR A 711 -48.71 -23.35 -12.25
C THR A 711 -48.25 -22.48 -13.40
N ILE A 712 -47.34 -23.00 -14.19
CA ILE A 712 -46.90 -22.40 -15.45
C ILE A 712 -47.54 -23.23 -16.55
N THR A 713 -48.35 -22.57 -17.37
CA THR A 713 -49.15 -23.13 -18.45
C THR A 713 -48.49 -22.93 -19.82
N GLU A 714 -47.48 -22.06 -19.95
CA GLU A 714 -46.74 -21.85 -21.21
C GLU A 714 -45.29 -21.41 -20.97
N LEU A 715 -44.41 -21.59 -21.97
CA LEU A 715 -43.01 -21.19 -22.02
C LEU A 715 -42.70 -20.44 -23.32
N ASP A 716 -41.72 -19.55 -23.27
CA ASP A 716 -41.21 -18.85 -24.48
C ASP A 716 -40.38 -19.77 -25.40
N SER A 717 -39.99 -20.95 -24.92
CA SER A 717 -39.22 -21.93 -25.67
C SER A 717 -39.67 -23.34 -25.31
N PRO A 718 -39.86 -24.22 -26.29
CA PRO A 718 -40.42 -25.53 -26.03
C PRO A 718 -39.40 -26.45 -25.34
N VAL A 719 -39.90 -27.28 -24.43
CA VAL A 719 -39.13 -28.32 -23.73
C VAL A 719 -39.53 -29.70 -24.25
N GLU A 720 -38.59 -30.64 -24.22
CA GLU A 720 -38.81 -31.99 -24.73
C GLU A 720 -39.32 -32.93 -23.63
N PHE A 721 -40.44 -33.60 -23.89
CA PHE A 721 -40.95 -34.71 -23.09
C PHE A 721 -40.74 -36.03 -23.81
N THR A 722 -40.60 -37.07 -23.02
CA THR A 722 -40.55 -38.47 -23.44
C THR A 722 -41.71 -39.23 -22.82
N ILE A 723 -42.46 -39.97 -23.64
CA ILE A 723 -43.50 -40.92 -23.21
C ILE A 723 -42.96 -42.34 -23.43
N ALA A 724 -42.81 -43.08 -22.35
CA ALA A 724 -42.61 -44.51 -22.39
C ALA A 724 -43.97 -45.22 -22.50
N ILE A 725 -44.08 -46.12 -23.48
CA ILE A 725 -45.32 -46.82 -23.81
C ILE A 725 -45.16 -48.31 -23.53
N PRO A 726 -46.18 -49.02 -23.01
CA PRO A 726 -46.14 -50.47 -22.85
C PRO A 726 -45.91 -51.20 -24.17
N GLU A 727 -45.13 -52.29 -24.14
CA GLU A 727 -44.80 -53.06 -25.35
C GLU A 727 -46.04 -53.53 -26.13
N GLU A 728 -47.15 -53.83 -25.46
CA GLU A 728 -48.37 -54.30 -26.10
C GLU A 728 -49.01 -53.22 -26.99
N VAL A 729 -48.94 -51.95 -26.58
CA VAL A 729 -49.43 -50.83 -27.37
C VAL A 729 -48.47 -50.54 -28.53
N GLN A 730 -47.15 -50.64 -28.29
CA GLN A 730 -46.12 -50.50 -29.34
C GLN A 730 -46.26 -51.52 -30.47
N LYS A 731 -46.74 -52.74 -30.18
CA LYS A 731 -46.96 -53.80 -31.17
C LYS A 731 -48.16 -53.54 -32.09
N VAL A 732 -49.14 -52.76 -31.62
CA VAL A 732 -50.43 -52.58 -32.30
C VAL A 732 -50.53 -51.21 -32.97
N ALA A 733 -49.97 -50.17 -32.37
CA ALA A 733 -49.96 -48.82 -32.92
C ALA A 733 -48.98 -48.68 -34.08
N LYS A 734 -49.44 -48.11 -35.20
CA LYS A 734 -48.62 -47.79 -36.37
C LYS A 734 -48.23 -46.31 -36.44
N THR A 735 -49.10 -45.42 -35.98
CA THR A 735 -48.85 -43.97 -35.95
C THR A 735 -49.43 -43.40 -34.67
N TYR A 736 -48.68 -42.48 -34.06
CA TYR A 736 -49.06 -41.77 -32.85
C TYR A 736 -49.29 -40.30 -33.15
N PHE A 737 -50.24 -39.70 -32.43
CA PHE A 737 -50.41 -38.26 -32.32
C PHE A 737 -50.49 -37.90 -30.85
N ILE A 738 -49.91 -36.77 -30.52
CA ILE A 738 -50.11 -36.13 -29.23
C ILE A 738 -51.01 -34.94 -29.47
N ILE A 739 -52.14 -34.95 -28.77
CA ILE A 739 -53.16 -33.91 -28.86
C ILE A 739 -53.02 -33.08 -27.59
N ARG A 740 -52.81 -31.79 -27.75
CA ARG A 740 -52.77 -30.81 -26.67
C ARG A 740 -54.09 -30.06 -26.64
N ASN A 741 -54.72 -29.99 -25.49
CA ASN A 741 -55.90 -29.17 -25.27
C ASN A 741 -55.56 -28.13 -24.21
N HIS A 742 -55.28 -26.91 -24.64
CA HIS A 742 -54.71 -25.86 -23.79
C HIS A 742 -55.69 -24.70 -23.63
N GLU A 743 -56.00 -24.34 -22.39
CA GLU A 743 -56.78 -23.15 -22.10
C GLU A 743 -55.87 -21.92 -22.15
N ASN A 744 -56.07 -21.08 -23.17
CA ASN A 744 -55.38 -19.82 -23.32
C ASN A 744 -55.76 -18.85 -22.20
N THR A 745 -54.92 -17.84 -22.02
CA THR A 745 -55.11 -16.80 -20.99
C THR A 745 -56.41 -15.98 -21.12
N ASP A 746 -57.08 -16.01 -22.28
CA ASP A 746 -58.39 -15.40 -22.52
C ASP A 746 -59.58 -16.34 -22.23
N GLY A 747 -59.30 -17.56 -21.77
CA GLY A 747 -60.28 -18.61 -21.49
C GLY A 747 -60.73 -19.39 -22.72
N ASN A 748 -60.16 -19.12 -23.90
CA ASN A 748 -60.41 -19.92 -25.09
C ASN A 748 -59.55 -21.18 -25.06
N ILE A 749 -60.13 -22.31 -25.46
CA ILE A 749 -59.39 -23.56 -25.54
C ILE A 749 -58.80 -23.69 -26.95
N GLU A 750 -57.48 -23.76 -27.04
CA GLU A 750 -56.73 -24.08 -28.25
C GLU A 750 -56.41 -25.57 -28.24
N THR A 751 -56.93 -26.28 -29.25
CA THR A 751 -56.58 -27.69 -29.46
C THR A 751 -55.57 -27.78 -30.58
N SER A 752 -54.43 -28.39 -30.32
CA SER A 752 -53.37 -28.58 -31.31
C SER A 752 -52.94 -30.03 -31.35
N VAL A 753 -52.36 -30.46 -32.47
CA VAL A 753 -51.85 -31.82 -32.66
C VAL A 753 -50.39 -31.78 -33.09
N ILE A 754 -49.63 -32.77 -32.64
CA ILE A 754 -48.25 -32.99 -33.07
C ILE A 754 -48.02 -34.48 -33.29
N SER A 755 -47.16 -34.79 -34.26
CA SER A 755 -46.66 -36.16 -34.45
C SER A 755 -45.35 -36.30 -33.68
N PRO A 756 -45.30 -37.11 -32.60
CA PRO A 756 -44.08 -37.29 -31.84
C PRO A 756 -43.04 -38.04 -32.68
N LYS A 757 -41.77 -37.82 -32.34
CA LYS A 757 -40.67 -38.64 -32.82
C LYS A 757 -40.69 -39.97 -32.10
N VAL A 758 -40.78 -41.06 -32.88
CA VAL A 758 -40.65 -42.43 -32.37
C VAL A 758 -39.17 -42.76 -32.25
N ASN A 759 -38.69 -43.01 -31.04
CA ASN A 759 -37.31 -43.38 -30.78
C ASN A 759 -37.08 -44.88 -31.01
N ALA A 760 -35.81 -45.27 -31.17
CA ALA A 760 -35.45 -46.66 -31.44
C ALA A 760 -35.80 -47.63 -30.30
N ASP A 761 -35.95 -47.13 -29.09
CA ASP A 761 -36.36 -47.88 -27.90
C ASP A 761 -37.89 -47.94 -27.71
N GLY A 762 -38.65 -47.41 -28.67
CA GLY A 762 -40.11 -47.40 -28.63
C GLY A 762 -40.71 -46.27 -27.79
N THR A 763 -39.89 -45.41 -27.18
CA THR A 763 -40.38 -44.19 -26.52
C THR A 763 -40.76 -43.12 -27.56
N LEU A 764 -41.65 -42.22 -27.16
CA LEU A 764 -42.07 -41.10 -28.00
C LEU A 764 -41.53 -39.78 -27.43
N THR A 765 -40.81 -39.02 -28.24
CA THR A 765 -40.34 -37.67 -27.87
C THR A 765 -41.09 -36.59 -28.61
N PHE A 766 -41.46 -35.53 -27.92
CA PHE A 766 -42.08 -34.36 -28.51
C PHE A 766 -41.72 -33.11 -27.72
N THR A 767 -41.74 -31.97 -28.40
CA THR A 767 -41.49 -30.68 -27.77
C THR A 767 -42.81 -29.97 -27.50
N THR A 768 -42.95 -29.38 -26.31
CA THR A 768 -44.08 -28.51 -26.02
C THR A 768 -43.65 -27.28 -25.24
N ASP A 769 -44.31 -26.18 -25.55
CA ASP A 769 -44.21 -24.89 -24.90
C ASP A 769 -45.47 -24.57 -24.08
N ARG A 770 -46.45 -25.47 -24.00
CA ARG A 770 -47.68 -25.26 -23.23
C ARG A 770 -47.97 -26.44 -22.31
N PHE A 771 -48.71 -26.25 -21.24
CA PHE A 771 -48.89 -27.22 -20.16
C PHE A 771 -50.35 -27.24 -19.73
N SER A 772 -50.98 -28.39 -19.94
CA SER A 772 -52.40 -28.62 -19.80
C SER A 772 -52.70 -30.11 -19.93
N THR A 773 -53.92 -30.44 -20.32
CA THR A 773 -54.33 -31.77 -20.74
C THR A 773 -53.75 -32.15 -22.10
N TYR A 774 -53.16 -33.34 -22.14
CA TYR A 774 -52.70 -34.02 -23.34
C TYR A 774 -53.43 -35.36 -23.51
N ALA A 775 -53.52 -35.82 -24.75
CA ALA A 775 -53.92 -37.18 -25.06
C ALA A 775 -52.91 -37.81 -26.01
N LEU A 776 -52.43 -38.99 -25.64
CA LEU A 776 -51.76 -39.88 -26.56
C LEU A 776 -52.83 -40.62 -27.36
N ALA A 777 -52.92 -40.33 -28.65
CA ALA A 777 -53.76 -41.05 -29.58
C ALA A 777 -52.91 -41.89 -30.52
N TYR A 778 -53.42 -43.03 -30.96
CA TYR A 778 -52.78 -43.83 -31.98
C TYR A 778 -53.79 -44.46 -32.92
N THR A 779 -53.31 -44.87 -34.09
CA THR A 779 -54.05 -45.74 -34.99
C THR A 779 -53.25 -47.01 -35.25
N SER A 780 -53.95 -48.13 -35.38
CA SER A 780 -53.37 -49.40 -35.87
C SER A 780 -53.42 -49.51 -37.40
N GLU A 781 -54.09 -48.55 -38.05
CA GLU A 781 -54.23 -48.43 -39.49
C GLU A 781 -53.05 -47.64 -40.09
N GLU A 782 -52.79 -47.82 -41.38
CA GLU A 782 -51.63 -47.20 -42.04
C GLU A 782 -52.05 -45.91 -42.75
N ILE A 783 -51.42 -44.79 -42.36
CA ILE A 783 -51.64 -43.50 -43.01
C ILE A 783 -50.70 -43.40 -44.22
N LYS A 784 -51.26 -43.11 -45.40
CA LYS A 784 -50.50 -43.08 -46.68
C LYS A 784 -49.76 -41.76 -46.91
N GLU A 785 -50.15 -40.71 -46.21
CA GLU A 785 -49.48 -39.41 -46.26
C GLU A 785 -48.17 -39.44 -45.47
N ASN A 786 -47.17 -38.71 -45.95
CA ASN A 786 -45.92 -38.57 -45.22
C ASN A 786 -46.10 -37.57 -44.08
N ILE A 787 -46.13 -38.09 -42.85
CA ILE A 787 -46.28 -37.29 -41.65
C ILE A 787 -44.90 -36.87 -41.15
N ASP A 788 -44.73 -35.59 -40.84
CA ASP A 788 -43.52 -35.11 -40.18
C ASP A 788 -43.46 -35.64 -38.73
N GLN A 789 -42.65 -36.67 -38.50
CA GLN A 789 -42.40 -37.26 -37.18
C GLN A 789 -41.17 -36.64 -36.48
N SER A 790 -40.90 -35.36 -36.74
CA SER A 790 -39.81 -34.62 -36.08
C SER A 790 -40.04 -34.46 -34.57
N GLY A 791 -41.28 -34.60 -34.09
CA GLY A 791 -41.63 -34.27 -32.70
C GLY A 791 -41.68 -32.77 -32.44
N SER A 792 -41.73 -31.94 -33.49
CA SER A 792 -41.82 -30.48 -33.45
C SER A 792 -42.91 -29.96 -34.40
N GLY A 793 -43.35 -28.71 -34.24
CA GLY A 793 -44.33 -28.08 -35.16
C GLY A 793 -45.79 -28.44 -34.87
N TRP A 794 -46.34 -27.87 -33.81
CA TRP A 794 -47.77 -28.00 -33.47
C TRP A 794 -48.67 -27.43 -34.59
N ILE A 795 -49.74 -28.15 -34.90
CA ILE A 795 -50.76 -27.75 -35.87
C ILE A 795 -52.05 -27.45 -35.11
N ASP A 796 -52.61 -26.25 -35.29
CA ASP A 796 -53.95 -25.93 -34.77
C ASP A 796 -54.99 -26.85 -35.43
N VAL A 797 -55.88 -27.42 -34.62
CA VAL A 797 -56.93 -28.34 -35.10
C VAL A 797 -57.90 -27.68 -36.08
N ASP A 798 -58.03 -26.35 -36.07
CA ASP A 798 -58.82 -25.62 -37.07
C ASP A 798 -58.10 -25.44 -38.41
N ASP A 799 -56.76 -25.49 -38.41
CA ASP A 799 -55.93 -25.47 -39.63
C ASP A 799 -55.78 -26.87 -40.25
N ILE A 800 -56.24 -27.91 -39.57
CA ILE A 800 -56.44 -29.23 -40.15
C ILE A 800 -57.58 -29.08 -41.17
N LYS A 801 -57.21 -28.75 -42.41
CA LYS A 801 -58.13 -28.66 -43.53
C LYS A 801 -58.85 -29.99 -43.65
N ASP A 802 -60.17 -29.92 -43.49
CA ASP A 802 -61.07 -30.97 -43.89
C ASP A 802 -61.00 -31.02 -45.42
N ASP A 803 -60.17 -31.92 -45.96
CA ASP A 803 -60.19 -32.23 -47.39
C ASP A 803 -61.45 -33.04 -47.71
N THR A 804 -62.63 -32.54 -47.32
CA THR A 804 -63.88 -33.04 -47.85
C THR A 804 -63.97 -32.62 -49.31
N PRO A 805 -64.16 -33.54 -50.26
CA PRO A 805 -64.23 -33.19 -51.67
C PRO A 805 -65.51 -32.41 -51.98
N GLY A 806 -65.40 -31.08 -52.09
CA GLY A 806 -66.15 -30.27 -53.06
C GLY A 806 -67.05 -29.15 -52.53
N GLN A 807 -66.76 -27.91 -52.93
CA GLN A 807 -67.59 -27.18 -53.91
C GLN A 807 -66.88 -25.91 -54.42
N ASN A 808 -66.94 -25.73 -55.75
CA ASN A 808 -66.41 -24.62 -56.55
C ASN A 808 -66.95 -23.23 -56.15
N GLY A 809 -66.09 -22.21 -56.28
CA GLY A 809 -66.50 -20.80 -56.36
C GLY A 809 -65.36 -19.86 -56.78
N ASN A 810 -65.57 -19.11 -57.85
CA ASN A 810 -64.59 -18.35 -58.64
C ASN A 810 -63.90 -17.17 -57.94
N VAL A 811 -62.69 -16.93 -58.44
CA VAL A 811 -61.84 -15.73 -58.46
C VAL A 811 -62.61 -14.40 -58.69
N SER A 812 -62.30 -13.33 -57.95
CA SER A 812 -61.69 -12.08 -58.51
C SER A 812 -61.58 -10.88 -57.54
N ASP A 813 -60.35 -10.33 -57.53
CA ASP A 813 -59.93 -8.91 -57.50
C ASP A 813 -59.94 -8.04 -56.20
N LYS A 814 -58.71 -7.54 -55.89
CA LYS A 814 -58.28 -6.21 -55.38
C LYS A 814 -59.19 -5.46 -54.39
N THR A 815 -58.70 -4.94 -53.27
CA THR A 815 -57.59 -3.99 -53.08
C THR A 815 -57.26 -3.90 -51.58
N ASP A 816 -55.99 -3.79 -51.17
CA ASP A 816 -55.68 -2.92 -50.03
C ASP A 816 -54.32 -2.24 -50.16
N THR A 817 -54.30 -0.99 -49.72
CA THR A 817 -53.32 0.05 -49.96
C THR A 817 -52.62 0.42 -48.65
N GLY A 818 -51.28 0.30 -48.61
CA GLY A 818 -50.37 1.00 -47.68
C GLY A 818 -50.39 0.49 -46.22
N SER A 819 -49.30 0.37 -45.48
CA SER A 819 -47.94 0.90 -45.61
C SER A 819 -46.92 -0.11 -45.08
N SER A 820 -45.82 -0.27 -45.80
CA SER A 820 -44.60 -0.96 -45.37
C SER A 820 -43.86 -0.17 -44.28
N LYS A 821 -43.50 -0.84 -43.18
CA LYS A 821 -42.31 -0.51 -42.39
C LYS A 821 -41.41 -1.74 -42.33
N THR A 822 -40.23 -1.58 -42.91
CA THR A 822 -39.09 -2.50 -42.91
C THR A 822 -38.38 -2.49 -41.55
N GLY A 823 -37.91 -3.66 -41.14
CA GLY A 823 -36.95 -3.86 -40.06
C GLY A 823 -36.44 -5.31 -40.09
N ASP A 824 -35.34 -5.52 -40.83
CA ASP A 824 -34.27 -6.54 -40.75
C ASP A 824 -34.19 -7.37 -39.45
N ASP A 825 -33.51 -8.51 -39.35
CA ASP A 825 -32.91 -9.50 -40.25
C ASP A 825 -32.48 -10.62 -39.28
N SER A 826 -32.68 -11.90 -39.62
CA SER A 826 -32.08 -13.02 -38.88
C SER A 826 -31.84 -14.18 -39.83
N ASN A 827 -30.83 -14.02 -40.68
CA ASN A 827 -30.31 -15.11 -41.50
C ASN A 827 -28.79 -15.08 -41.45
N ILE A 828 -28.20 -15.64 -40.38
CA ILE A 828 -26.75 -15.80 -40.22
C ILE A 828 -26.36 -17.29 -40.10
N ILE A 829 -26.82 -18.09 -41.06
CA ILE A 829 -26.25 -19.42 -41.32
C ILE A 829 -25.91 -19.54 -42.81
N VAL A 830 -25.03 -18.66 -43.30
CA VAL A 830 -24.27 -18.89 -44.54
C VAL A 830 -22.91 -18.19 -44.33
N TRP A 831 -21.80 -18.92 -44.47
CA TRP A 831 -20.38 -18.51 -44.48
C TRP A 831 -19.40 -19.05 -43.40
N ALA A 832 -19.59 -20.26 -42.88
CA ALA A 832 -18.57 -20.93 -42.04
C ALA A 832 -17.84 -22.12 -42.69
N VAL A 833 -17.81 -22.25 -44.03
CA VAL A 833 -17.00 -23.29 -44.69
C VAL A 833 -16.36 -22.72 -45.95
N LEU A 834 -15.11 -22.25 -45.85
CA LEU A 834 -14.08 -22.22 -46.91
C LEU A 834 -12.72 -21.72 -46.35
N ILE A 835 -11.96 -22.65 -45.75
CA ILE A 835 -10.58 -23.01 -46.14
C ILE A 835 -9.61 -21.85 -46.52
N LEU A 836 -8.57 -21.57 -45.70
CA LEU A 836 -7.12 -21.83 -45.98
C LEU A 836 -6.17 -20.94 -45.17
N ALA A 837 -5.12 -21.59 -44.65
CA ALA A 837 -3.87 -20.97 -44.28
C ALA A 837 -3.08 -20.50 -45.52
N ALA A 838 -2.56 -19.28 -45.49
CA ALA A 838 -1.35 -18.79 -46.17
C ALA A 838 -1.02 -17.44 -45.52
N GLY A 839 0.09 -17.22 -44.83
CA GLY A 839 1.43 -17.10 -45.40
C GLY A 839 1.94 -15.69 -45.09
N ALA A 840 3.04 -15.60 -44.34
CA ALA A 840 3.61 -14.39 -43.76
C ALA A 840 4.04 -13.30 -44.77
N GLY A 841 4.04 -12.04 -44.34
CA GLY A 841 4.70 -10.91 -45.00
C GLY A 841 4.98 -9.78 -44.01
N VAL A 842 6.25 -9.56 -43.69
CA VAL A 842 6.80 -8.60 -42.70
C VAL A 842 7.21 -7.29 -43.40
N VAL A 843 7.24 -6.18 -42.63
CA VAL A 843 8.24 -5.07 -42.59
C VAL A 843 7.66 -3.64 -42.77
N ALA A 844 7.80 -2.87 -41.67
CA ALA A 844 8.09 -1.42 -41.53
C ALA A 844 7.20 -0.38 -42.25
N SER A 845 6.95 0.83 -41.77
CA SER A 845 7.66 1.76 -40.88
C SER A 845 6.71 2.96 -40.67
N GLY A 846 6.76 3.65 -39.54
CA GLY A 846 6.10 4.96 -39.46
C GLY A 846 5.79 5.47 -38.06
N LEU A 847 6.85 5.76 -37.32
CA LEU A 847 6.85 6.66 -36.17
C LEU A 847 6.12 8.00 -36.45
N TYR A 848 5.76 8.66 -35.34
CA TYR A 848 5.45 10.08 -35.18
C TYR A 848 3.99 10.57 -35.29
N SER A 849 3.38 10.66 -34.11
CA SER A 849 3.13 11.94 -33.44
C SER A 849 1.67 12.38 -33.23
N ARG A 850 1.46 12.76 -31.96
CA ARG A 850 0.75 13.95 -31.48
C ARG A 850 -0.78 14.04 -31.60
N ARG A 851 -1.31 14.34 -30.41
CA ARG A 851 -2.48 15.14 -30.02
C ARG A 851 -3.76 14.34 -29.81
N LYS A 852 -4.27 14.29 -28.58
CA LYS A 852 -4.98 15.33 -27.78
C LYS A 852 -6.40 15.57 -28.29
N LYS A 853 -7.33 15.33 -27.35
CA LYS A 853 -8.73 15.80 -27.24
C LYS A 853 -9.69 15.19 -28.28
N VAL A 854 -10.86 14.69 -27.90
CA VAL A 854 -11.78 15.14 -26.84
C VAL A 854 -12.08 14.05 -25.83
#